data_AF-A0A2H3H483-F1
#
_entry.id   AF-A0A2H3H483-F1
#
_cell.length_a   1.000
_cell.length_b   1.000
_cell.length_c   1.000
_cell.angle_alpha   90.00
_cell.angle_beta   90.00
_cell.angle_gamma   90.00
#
_symmetry.space_group_name_H-M   'P 1'
#
loop_
_entity.id
_entity.type
_entity.pdbx_description
1 polymer ?
#
loop_
_entity_poly.entity_id
_entity_poly.type
_entity_poly.pdbx_seq_one_letter_code
_entity_poly.pdbx_strand_id
1 'polypeptide(L)'
;MSNVWPPRASQDDAQPVTPIEDVTDTGEIADLAGEAEQPDLPPVPAPPTAARPPLERNTLQGAPPAAPMAPPPSNDQPSGTDSLSLQQLRHIVAEFNRADPVAYDFEYTDMGPHAEEIDEWFNYQVPQWVRLSAAQRAFKWHWQHESRSQDSWDDADNDTRARFVQTAIAGVQSNDAALRSASIGKLVYLVLGRWNDTAMPNATPGDSRSVASIPQLQAIKAGVECLSSLEGLPVIWEALRNSFEVQWSGEPLGQHNSAQEAQDELMNLMTIMYVAVQETLNDPEDMSSTYGKLLELNPSMVDYMFTATSKLRWDEQNAMPQTQILLLFWKSILLVFGGTKELEAIKDATNEMGDKAADKKTITASPLDYHVFRQEITSKYPAYVPPRPAIPLEADNTSLLPPLSSQVSRNNGANGIIPAPPQVHSGGTSILDQPVHIATPAPSPPPSPAVNGKGGKKQNYQTNQNFPFMYPPLDASSNFAGGKGPSGLQHALVGRKWEGSDIPASILEAGELFSKRVRMTRATRQLWEERERFLKFERGYNSDHNDDDDEIEGLDLNELSAEEQEILKAVKAQTKAEEKRKHPIAPEPEIDYGPRPELLSERDKQRLAAVEKFYRDALPHLQSLVIVLLRPILLNVTAIVAQQPQQAPPGMGRGNNPVMNGGPSANRQQQELPGQSLPKPPTPELSLEEVDAARTREITSKAMTGILILLLKWLRVSHVLKFEYMTQLLLDSNYVPLVLKLFAHQDVQQVVDSKMDRAENSFFHFCNLLSQSRDKAAADSNDDDTDSNSDDHATSTRPEVDELGYPLNQQPTEPITDFSRRNFFSLINYLRVMQKICKNKAHRNLLLVQYKSSTILRKSLKVPQPELRLYTLKLFKNQVPYCGRKWRQSNMRVITAIYLHCRPELKDEWLAGSDVDAEVDAALPLEQALRSLTHWLNLRRYPDKIAPDIRAAMRDEQDFFSRELEKLELNWTDGGGDDGMSELEPGEVW
;
A
#
# COMPACT_ATOMS: atom_id res chain seq x y z
N MET A 1 1.81 15.49 -40.45
CA MET A 1 0.77 16.39 -41.02
C MET A 1 -0.60 15.77 -40.80
N SER A 2 -1.66 16.59 -40.79
CA SER A 2 -3.07 16.19 -40.98
C SER A 2 -3.76 15.32 -39.91
N ASN A 3 -4.51 15.99 -39.02
CA ASN A 3 -5.64 15.40 -38.30
C ASN A 3 -6.78 15.04 -39.27
N VAL A 4 -7.48 13.92 -39.07
CA VAL A 4 -8.89 13.76 -39.49
C VAL A 4 -9.65 12.89 -38.48
N TRP A 5 -10.76 13.40 -37.93
CA TRP A 5 -11.82 12.57 -37.31
C TRP A 5 -12.88 12.22 -38.39
N PRO A 6 -13.51 11.03 -38.36
CA PRO A 6 -14.67 10.74 -39.21
C PRO A 6 -15.90 11.57 -38.77
N PRO A 7 -16.79 11.96 -39.70
CA PRO A 7 -17.82 12.97 -39.46
C PRO A 7 -19.14 12.44 -38.89
N ARG A 8 -19.95 13.36 -38.33
CA ARG A 8 -21.38 13.14 -38.09
C ARG A 8 -22.16 13.15 -39.42
N ALA A 9 -23.12 12.24 -39.57
CA ALA A 9 -24.20 12.34 -40.54
C ALA A 9 -25.52 12.78 -39.85
N SER A 10 -26.48 13.25 -40.64
CA SER A 10 -27.69 13.95 -40.17
C SER A 10 -28.93 13.05 -39.99
N GLN A 11 -29.97 13.68 -39.42
CA GLN A 11 -31.36 13.25 -39.24
C GLN A 11 -32.01 12.78 -40.59
N ASP A 12 -33.12 12.04 -40.64
CA ASP A 12 -34.43 12.40 -40.05
C ASP A 12 -35.40 11.23 -39.70
N ASP A 13 -36.53 11.64 -39.09
CA ASP A 13 -37.83 10.97 -38.96
C ASP A 13 -38.00 9.67 -38.13
N ALA A 14 -38.26 9.86 -36.83
CA ALA A 14 -39.48 9.34 -36.19
C ALA A 14 -39.81 10.12 -34.89
N GLN A 15 -40.99 10.73 -34.80
CA GLN A 15 -41.44 11.48 -33.60
C GLN A 15 -42.22 10.60 -32.60
N PRO A 16 -42.02 10.80 -31.28
CA PRO A 16 -43.04 10.57 -30.27
C PRO A 16 -43.65 11.90 -29.76
N VAL A 17 -44.92 11.87 -29.41
CA VAL A 17 -45.72 13.06 -29.00
C VAL A 17 -45.63 13.31 -27.49
N THR A 18 -45.53 14.58 -27.10
CA THR A 18 -45.95 15.08 -25.77
C THR A 18 -47.04 16.12 -25.93
N PRO A 19 -47.95 16.21 -24.94
CA PRO A 19 -48.16 17.53 -24.34
C PRO A 19 -48.39 17.47 -22.81
N ILE A 20 -47.82 18.48 -22.14
CA ILE A 20 -48.41 19.27 -21.04
C ILE A 20 -49.03 18.48 -19.86
N GLU A 21 -48.35 18.54 -18.71
CA GLU A 21 -48.91 19.25 -17.54
C GLU A 21 -47.79 19.66 -16.57
N ASP A 22 -47.72 20.95 -16.26
CA ASP A 22 -46.87 21.54 -15.22
C ASP A 22 -47.60 22.79 -14.71
N VAL A 23 -47.97 22.81 -13.43
CA VAL A 23 -48.80 23.88 -12.83
C VAL A 23 -48.26 24.20 -11.45
N THR A 24 -47.81 25.45 -11.30
CA THR A 24 -47.22 25.97 -10.07
C THR A 24 -48.26 26.37 -9.03
N ASP A 25 -47.92 26.11 -7.76
CA ASP A 25 -48.03 27.02 -6.61
C ASP A 25 -49.09 28.16 -6.72
N THR A 26 -50.22 28.00 -6.02
CA THR A 26 -51.30 29.00 -5.94
C THR A 26 -51.56 29.42 -4.50
N GLY A 27 -50.96 30.55 -4.11
CA GLY A 27 -51.32 31.28 -2.90
C GLY A 27 -52.13 32.52 -3.23
N GLU A 28 -53.46 32.45 -3.17
CA GLU A 28 -54.36 33.61 -3.28
C GLU A 28 -55.09 33.92 -1.97
N ILE A 29 -55.10 35.19 -1.56
CA ILE A 29 -56.18 35.78 -0.77
C ILE A 29 -56.53 37.16 -1.35
N ALA A 30 -57.59 37.17 -2.15
CA ALA A 30 -58.57 38.25 -2.39
C ALA A 30 -58.09 39.73 -2.40
N ASP A 31 -58.13 40.32 -3.60
CA ASP A 31 -58.40 41.75 -3.79
C ASP A 31 -59.91 42.06 -3.73
N LEU A 32 -60.25 43.30 -3.36
CA LEU A 32 -61.59 43.88 -3.54
C LEU A 32 -61.47 45.24 -4.25
N ALA A 33 -62.31 45.44 -5.27
CA ALA A 33 -62.08 46.44 -6.31
C ALA A 33 -62.39 47.90 -5.90
N GLY A 34 -61.73 48.84 -6.59
CA GLY A 34 -62.06 50.27 -6.59
C GLY A 34 -61.20 51.08 -7.58
N GLU A 35 -61.80 51.55 -8.68
CA GLU A 35 -61.16 52.45 -9.64
C GLU A 35 -61.30 53.93 -9.20
N ALA A 36 -60.24 54.75 -9.32
CA ALA A 36 -60.30 56.18 -9.69
C ALA A 36 -58.93 56.88 -9.78
N GLU A 37 -58.75 57.66 -10.86
CA GLU A 37 -58.00 58.93 -11.03
C GLU A 37 -56.47 59.07 -10.73
N GLN A 38 -55.77 59.71 -11.69
CA GLN A 38 -54.43 60.33 -11.58
C GLN A 38 -54.55 61.83 -11.25
N PRO A 39 -53.50 62.52 -10.72
CA PRO A 39 -52.56 63.26 -11.62
C PRO A 39 -51.09 63.49 -11.14
N ASP A 40 -50.24 63.85 -12.11
CA ASP A 40 -49.06 64.75 -12.09
C ASP A 40 -47.77 64.54 -11.23
N LEU A 41 -46.70 64.08 -11.90
CA LEU A 41 -45.42 64.80 -12.25
C LEU A 41 -44.58 65.58 -11.18
N PRO A 42 -43.23 65.75 -11.32
CA PRO A 42 -42.19 64.96 -12.01
C PRO A 42 -40.88 64.79 -11.12
N PRO A 43 -39.57 65.07 -11.45
CA PRO A 43 -38.44 64.24 -10.92
C PRO A 43 -37.17 64.92 -10.30
N VAL A 44 -36.39 64.11 -9.56
CA VAL A 44 -34.88 64.01 -9.44
C VAL A 44 -34.01 65.30 -9.40
N PRO A 45 -33.25 65.56 -8.30
CA PRO A 45 -31.79 65.25 -8.29
C PRO A 45 -31.17 64.85 -6.91
N ALA A 46 -29.88 64.52 -6.90
CA ALA A 46 -29.11 63.96 -5.76
C ALA A 46 -28.24 65.00 -4.96
N PRO A 47 -27.84 64.70 -3.70
CA PRO A 47 -27.07 65.63 -2.84
C PRO A 47 -25.52 65.48 -2.93
N PRO A 48 -24.73 66.53 -2.60
CA PRO A 48 -23.26 66.57 -2.79
C PRO A 48 -22.40 66.51 -1.50
N THR A 49 -21.06 66.61 -1.67
CA THR A 49 -20.02 66.55 -0.63
C THR A 49 -19.32 67.90 -0.34
N ALA A 50 -19.05 68.26 0.94
CA ALA A 50 -17.97 69.20 1.36
C ALA A 50 -17.77 69.23 2.90
N ALA A 51 -16.73 69.93 3.41
CA ALA A 51 -16.15 69.71 4.76
C ALA A 51 -16.07 70.94 5.73
N ARG A 52 -15.82 70.65 7.03
CA ARG A 52 -15.29 71.53 8.13
C ARG A 52 -16.24 72.61 8.70
N PRO A 53 -16.00 73.23 9.91
CA PRO A 53 -14.75 73.41 10.69
C PRO A 53 -14.80 72.99 12.21
N PRO A 54 -13.75 73.23 13.04
CA PRO A 54 -13.65 72.74 14.44
C PRO A 54 -13.82 73.83 15.54
N LEU A 55 -13.73 73.44 16.83
CA LEU A 55 -13.78 74.32 18.02
C LEU A 55 -12.85 73.83 19.16
N GLU A 56 -12.48 74.72 20.10
CA GLU A 56 -11.38 74.53 21.07
C GLU A 56 -11.80 74.31 22.56
N ARG A 57 -10.88 74.55 23.50
CA ARG A 57 -10.72 73.89 24.80
C ARG A 57 -10.86 74.86 25.99
N ASN A 58 -11.17 74.34 27.18
CA ASN A 58 -10.99 75.06 28.46
C ASN A 58 -10.44 74.11 29.57
N THR A 59 -9.92 74.62 30.68
CA THR A 59 -8.91 73.91 31.51
C THR A 59 -8.98 74.12 33.05
N LEU A 60 -8.12 73.39 33.78
CA LEU A 60 -7.80 73.44 35.24
C LEU A 60 -8.78 72.65 36.16
N GLN A 61 -8.41 72.10 37.34
CA GLN A 61 -7.22 72.29 38.20
C GLN A 61 -6.98 71.08 39.17
N GLY A 62 -5.73 70.80 39.62
CA GLY A 62 -5.42 70.03 40.86
C GLY A 62 -4.76 68.63 40.74
N ALA A 63 -3.68 68.40 41.51
CA ALA A 63 -2.87 67.15 41.65
C ALA A 63 -1.86 67.31 42.82
N PRO A 64 -0.94 66.36 43.18
CA PRO A 64 -0.75 64.95 42.80
C PRO A 64 -1.11 64.02 44.01
N PRO A 65 -0.31 63.07 44.61
CA PRO A 65 1.06 62.56 44.42
C PRO A 65 1.14 61.28 43.52
N ALA A 66 2.06 60.33 43.78
CA ALA A 66 2.31 59.15 42.93
C ALA A 66 2.83 57.88 43.68
N ALA A 67 2.75 56.74 43.00
CA ALA A 67 3.34 55.43 43.32
C ALA A 67 3.85 54.77 41.99
N PRO A 68 4.69 53.70 42.00
CA PRO A 68 5.72 53.51 40.98
C PRO A 68 5.29 52.90 39.63
N MET A 69 6.19 53.03 38.65
CA MET A 69 6.02 52.70 37.23
C MET A 69 5.96 51.19 36.93
N ALA A 70 5.13 50.83 35.94
CA ALA A 70 5.13 49.52 35.28
C ALA A 70 5.94 49.57 33.96
N PRO A 71 6.46 48.43 33.46
CA PRO A 71 7.17 48.35 32.18
C PRO A 71 6.26 48.65 30.97
N PRO A 72 6.85 48.97 29.79
CA PRO A 72 6.07 49.29 28.57
C PRO A 72 5.23 48.09 28.08
N PRO A 73 4.13 48.35 27.34
CA PRO A 73 3.26 47.29 26.83
C PRO A 73 3.99 46.37 25.85
N SER A 74 3.72 45.08 25.94
CA SER A 74 4.17 44.09 24.95
C SER A 74 3.50 44.35 23.61
N ASN A 75 4.26 44.25 22.52
CA ASN A 75 3.77 44.49 21.16
C ASN A 75 3.11 43.22 20.59
N ASP A 76 2.12 42.69 21.32
CA ASP A 76 1.36 41.50 20.93
C ASP A 76 0.39 41.84 19.79
N GLN A 77 0.91 41.82 18.56
CA GLN A 77 0.05 41.62 17.40
C GLN A 77 -0.69 40.28 17.56
N PRO A 78 -2.03 40.23 17.43
CA PRO A 78 -2.72 38.96 17.35
C PRO A 78 -2.23 38.24 16.09
N SER A 79 -1.50 37.14 16.28
CA SER A 79 -1.03 36.28 15.21
C SER A 79 -2.20 35.92 14.30
N GLY A 80 -2.10 36.27 13.01
CA GLY A 80 -3.21 36.16 12.07
C GLY A 80 -3.81 34.75 12.07
N THR A 81 -5.11 34.65 12.33
CA THR A 81 -5.84 33.41 12.10
C THR A 81 -5.88 33.18 10.59
N ASP A 82 -5.21 32.13 10.12
CA ASP A 82 -5.10 31.78 8.70
C ASP A 82 -6.43 31.18 8.17
N SER A 83 -7.47 32.01 8.24
CA SER A 83 -8.86 31.70 7.93
C SER A 83 -9.08 31.99 6.45
N LEU A 84 -9.06 30.94 5.62
CA LEU A 84 -9.32 31.06 4.18
C LEU A 84 -10.60 31.87 3.92
N SER A 85 -10.45 32.99 3.20
CA SER A 85 -11.57 33.85 2.86
C SER A 85 -12.52 33.13 1.90
N LEU A 86 -13.80 33.53 1.89
CA LEU A 86 -14.79 32.97 0.97
C LEU A 86 -14.43 33.20 -0.51
N GLN A 87 -13.58 34.19 -0.80
CA GLN A 87 -12.99 34.39 -2.14
C GLN A 87 -11.83 33.44 -2.42
N GLN A 88 -10.91 33.23 -1.47
CA GLN A 88 -9.84 32.23 -1.61
C GLN A 88 -10.42 30.81 -1.76
N LEU A 89 -11.43 30.47 -0.98
CA LEU A 89 -12.09 29.17 -1.06
C LEU A 89 -12.84 28.97 -2.40
N ARG A 90 -13.44 30.04 -2.95
CA ARG A 90 -13.98 30.02 -4.33
C ARG A 90 -12.90 29.93 -5.41
N HIS A 91 -11.73 30.53 -5.21
CA HIS A 91 -10.59 30.43 -6.13
C HIS A 91 -10.08 28.98 -6.19
N ILE A 92 -9.81 28.38 -5.02
CA ILE A 92 -9.41 26.97 -4.88
C ILE A 92 -10.44 26.03 -5.54
N VAL A 93 -11.75 26.26 -5.34
CA VAL A 93 -12.83 25.46 -5.95
C VAL A 93 -12.99 25.72 -7.46
N ALA A 94 -12.58 26.88 -7.98
CA ALA A 94 -12.55 27.15 -9.42
C ALA A 94 -11.33 26.51 -10.11
N GLU A 95 -10.17 26.51 -9.43
CA GLU A 95 -8.94 25.86 -9.90
C GLU A 95 -9.01 24.33 -9.81
N PHE A 96 -9.79 23.78 -8.86
CA PHE A 96 -10.02 22.34 -8.66
C PHE A 96 -10.42 21.54 -9.91
N ASN A 97 -11.01 22.19 -10.92
CA ASN A 97 -11.38 21.55 -12.19
C ASN A 97 -10.31 21.64 -13.30
N ARG A 98 -9.17 22.30 -13.05
CA ARG A 98 -7.97 22.11 -13.86
C ARG A 98 -7.28 20.84 -13.40
N ALA A 99 -6.88 19.99 -14.34
CA ALA A 99 -5.87 18.98 -14.04
C ALA A 99 -4.55 19.71 -13.69
N ASP A 100 -3.91 19.36 -12.58
CA ASP A 100 -2.51 19.72 -12.30
C ASP A 100 -1.69 19.28 -13.53
N PRO A 101 -1.05 20.20 -14.29
CA PRO A 101 -0.29 19.81 -15.47
C PRO A 101 0.90 18.94 -15.04
N VAL A 102 1.08 17.83 -15.74
CA VAL A 102 2.03 16.77 -15.39
C VAL A 102 3.45 17.31 -15.53
N ALA A 103 4.09 17.62 -14.40
CA ALA A 103 5.38 18.29 -14.39
C ALA A 103 6.56 17.39 -14.78
N TYR A 104 6.40 16.05 -14.80
CA TYR A 104 7.41 15.07 -15.18
C TYR A 104 6.82 13.99 -16.09
N ASP A 105 7.52 13.59 -17.14
CA ASP A 105 7.10 12.49 -18.05
C ASP A 105 7.30 11.08 -17.43
N PHE A 106 6.77 10.90 -16.21
CA PHE A 106 6.84 9.65 -15.45
C PHE A 106 5.45 9.01 -15.33
N GLU A 107 5.26 7.90 -16.04
CA GLU A 107 4.20 6.94 -15.75
C GLU A 107 4.73 5.86 -14.77
N TYR A 108 3.94 5.49 -13.76
CA TYR A 108 4.25 4.30 -12.96
C TYR A 108 3.83 3.04 -13.74
N THR A 109 4.81 2.33 -14.28
CA THR A 109 4.69 1.00 -14.87
C THR A 109 5.46 -0.03 -14.03
N ASP A 110 5.17 -1.33 -14.17
CA ASP A 110 5.91 -2.39 -13.45
C ASP A 110 7.27 -2.73 -14.11
N MET A 111 7.58 -2.16 -15.28
CA MET A 111 8.88 -2.18 -15.96
C MET A 111 9.08 -0.86 -16.72
N GLY A 112 10.33 -0.43 -16.88
CA GLY A 112 10.74 0.64 -17.80
C GLY A 112 10.85 0.16 -19.26
N PRO A 113 11.39 1.02 -20.15
CA PRO A 113 11.63 0.70 -21.56
C PRO A 113 12.52 -0.54 -21.74
N HIS A 114 12.22 -1.35 -22.76
CA HIS A 114 12.91 -2.61 -23.09
C HIS A 114 14.45 -2.53 -23.00
N ALA A 115 15.04 -1.56 -23.71
CA ALA A 115 16.49 -1.39 -23.75
C ALA A 115 17.08 -0.85 -22.44
N GLU A 116 16.32 -0.10 -21.61
CA GLU A 116 16.77 0.30 -20.27
C GLU A 116 16.78 -0.93 -19.33
N GLU A 117 15.77 -1.80 -19.41
CA GLU A 117 15.69 -3.03 -18.61
C GLU A 117 16.78 -4.06 -18.96
N ILE A 118 17.28 -4.07 -20.20
CA ILE A 118 18.46 -4.85 -20.59
C ILE A 118 19.74 -4.20 -20.10
N ASP A 119 19.91 -2.87 -20.23
CA ASP A 119 21.12 -2.17 -19.78
C ASP A 119 21.31 -2.23 -18.25
N GLU A 120 20.21 -2.17 -17.47
CA GLU A 120 20.25 -2.29 -16.00
C GLU A 120 20.74 -3.66 -15.49
N TRP A 121 20.80 -4.68 -16.34
CA TRP A 121 21.43 -5.97 -15.99
C TRP A 121 22.95 -5.87 -15.83
N PHE A 122 23.55 -4.94 -16.58
CA PHE A 122 24.99 -4.79 -16.75
C PHE A 122 25.53 -3.64 -15.88
N ASN A 123 26.69 -3.85 -15.23
CA ASN A 123 27.42 -2.78 -14.54
C ASN A 123 28.48 -2.13 -15.46
N TYR A 124 29.23 -1.14 -14.99
CA TYR A 124 30.27 -0.48 -15.79
C TYR A 124 31.69 -1.07 -15.59
N GLN A 125 31.81 -2.24 -14.95
CA GLN A 125 33.10 -2.79 -14.53
C GLN A 125 33.83 -3.57 -15.64
N VAL A 126 35.13 -3.35 -15.77
CA VAL A 126 35.98 -3.95 -16.82
C VAL A 126 35.89 -5.49 -16.92
N PRO A 127 35.84 -6.29 -15.83
CA PRO A 127 35.72 -7.75 -15.93
C PRO A 127 34.48 -8.21 -16.72
N GLN A 128 33.37 -7.48 -16.64
CA GLN A 128 32.15 -7.78 -17.38
C GLN A 128 32.37 -7.67 -18.90
N TRP A 129 33.05 -6.61 -19.35
CA TRP A 129 33.37 -6.39 -20.76
C TRP A 129 34.36 -7.44 -21.28
N VAL A 130 35.29 -7.91 -20.42
CA VAL A 130 36.20 -9.03 -20.72
C VAL A 130 35.43 -10.35 -20.89
N ARG A 131 34.50 -10.67 -19.98
CA ARG A 131 33.61 -11.85 -20.05
C ARG A 131 32.78 -11.87 -21.33
N LEU A 132 32.12 -10.76 -21.67
CA LEU A 132 31.34 -10.64 -22.90
C LEU A 132 32.22 -10.75 -24.16
N SER A 133 33.40 -10.15 -24.14
CA SER A 133 34.40 -10.29 -25.22
C SER A 133 34.95 -11.72 -25.34
N ALA A 134 34.92 -12.53 -24.27
CA ALA A 134 35.26 -13.95 -24.32
C ALA A 134 34.14 -14.78 -24.96
N ALA A 135 32.89 -14.54 -24.58
CA ALA A 135 31.71 -15.17 -25.18
C ALA A 135 31.65 -14.95 -26.71
N GLN A 136 31.87 -13.71 -27.17
CA GLN A 136 31.98 -13.36 -28.59
C GLN A 136 33.09 -14.15 -29.32
N ARG A 137 34.30 -14.21 -28.72
CA ARG A 137 35.44 -14.93 -29.31
C ARG A 137 35.19 -16.43 -29.40
N ALA A 138 34.60 -17.03 -28.37
CA ALA A 138 34.20 -18.43 -28.38
C ALA A 138 33.19 -18.70 -29.51
N PHE A 139 32.12 -17.91 -29.59
CA PHE A 139 31.12 -18.05 -30.66
C PHE A 139 31.75 -17.98 -32.05
N LYS A 140 32.54 -16.93 -32.35
CA LYS A 140 33.12 -16.76 -33.70
C LYS A 140 34.18 -17.82 -34.04
N TRP A 141 35.02 -18.22 -33.09
CA TRP A 141 35.99 -19.29 -33.32
C TRP A 141 35.29 -20.62 -33.61
N HIS A 142 34.32 -21.01 -32.77
CA HIS A 142 33.60 -22.26 -32.96
C HIS A 142 32.73 -22.25 -34.23
N TRP A 143 32.07 -21.15 -34.58
CA TRP A 143 31.30 -21.06 -35.85
C TRP A 143 32.18 -21.37 -37.07
N GLN A 144 33.39 -20.81 -37.12
CA GLN A 144 34.35 -21.00 -38.22
C GLN A 144 34.94 -22.42 -38.33
N HIS A 145 34.85 -23.24 -37.27
CA HIS A 145 35.46 -24.58 -37.23
C HIS A 145 34.42 -25.72 -37.12
N GLU A 146 33.22 -25.46 -36.59
CA GLU A 146 32.14 -26.43 -36.41
C GLU A 146 31.09 -26.35 -37.53
N SER A 147 30.74 -25.15 -38.00
CA SER A 147 29.92 -25.01 -39.20
C SER A 147 30.78 -25.34 -40.43
N ARG A 148 30.27 -26.21 -41.31
CA ARG A 148 30.98 -26.63 -42.54
C ARG A 148 30.76 -25.68 -43.73
N SER A 149 30.04 -24.60 -43.47
CA SER A 149 29.78 -23.44 -44.33
C SER A 149 30.92 -22.41 -44.21
N GLN A 150 31.24 -21.72 -45.30
CA GLN A 150 32.06 -20.50 -45.23
C GLN A 150 31.20 -19.23 -45.01
N ASP A 151 29.88 -19.43 -44.92
CA ASP A 151 28.85 -18.41 -44.90
C ASP A 151 28.73 -17.71 -43.54
N SER A 152 28.24 -16.48 -43.53
CA SER A 152 27.97 -15.78 -42.26
C SER A 152 26.80 -16.44 -41.52
N TRP A 153 26.59 -16.10 -40.25
CA TRP A 153 25.41 -16.59 -39.53
C TRP A 153 24.11 -16.23 -40.25
N ASP A 154 24.01 -15.02 -40.81
CA ASP A 154 22.78 -14.51 -41.42
C ASP A 154 22.56 -15.03 -42.85
N ASP A 155 23.61 -15.52 -43.51
CA ASP A 155 23.53 -16.24 -44.79
C ASP A 155 23.24 -17.75 -44.63
N ALA A 156 23.67 -18.36 -43.51
CA ALA A 156 23.55 -19.80 -43.28
C ALA A 156 22.10 -20.28 -43.09
N ASP A 157 21.83 -21.54 -43.45
CA ASP A 157 20.49 -22.13 -43.34
C ASP A 157 20.08 -22.42 -41.88
N ASN A 158 18.77 -22.54 -41.67
CA ASN A 158 18.21 -22.74 -40.33
C ASN A 158 18.59 -24.08 -39.69
N ASP A 159 18.82 -25.16 -40.45
CA ASP A 159 19.30 -26.41 -39.85
C ASP A 159 20.75 -26.27 -39.37
N THR A 160 21.61 -25.60 -40.15
CA THR A 160 23.01 -25.36 -39.77
C THR A 160 23.10 -24.49 -38.51
N ARG A 161 22.28 -23.43 -38.42
CA ARG A 161 22.11 -22.64 -37.18
C ARG A 161 21.63 -23.54 -36.03
N ALA A 162 20.56 -24.32 -36.24
CA ALA A 162 19.96 -25.16 -35.20
C ALA A 162 20.94 -26.22 -34.67
N ARG A 163 21.68 -26.91 -35.55
CA ARG A 163 22.72 -27.89 -35.17
C ARG A 163 23.83 -27.27 -34.34
N PHE A 164 24.27 -26.04 -34.67
CA PHE A 164 25.27 -25.32 -33.88
C PHE A 164 24.76 -24.99 -32.46
N VAL A 165 23.52 -24.50 -32.36
CA VAL A 165 22.90 -24.18 -31.06
C VAL A 165 22.62 -25.45 -30.24
N GLN A 166 22.14 -26.53 -30.85
CA GLN A 166 22.01 -27.84 -30.21
C GLN A 166 23.36 -28.38 -29.69
N THR A 167 24.44 -28.21 -30.45
CA THR A 167 25.79 -28.59 -30.02
C THR A 167 26.24 -27.76 -28.82
N ALA A 168 25.92 -26.46 -28.79
CA ALA A 168 26.17 -25.61 -27.63
C ALA A 168 25.32 -26.01 -26.41
N ILE A 169 24.03 -26.28 -26.56
CA ILE A 169 23.13 -26.76 -25.49
C ILE A 169 23.66 -28.06 -24.88
N ALA A 170 24.01 -29.05 -25.69
CA ALA A 170 24.62 -30.30 -25.22
C ALA A 170 25.98 -30.05 -24.51
N GLY A 171 26.77 -29.09 -24.99
CA GLY A 171 28.02 -28.67 -24.37
C GLY A 171 27.84 -28.07 -22.97
N VAL A 172 26.69 -27.48 -22.64
CA VAL A 172 26.38 -26.99 -21.28
C VAL A 172 26.33 -28.15 -20.27
N GLN A 173 25.94 -29.35 -20.69
CA GLN A 173 25.89 -30.55 -19.82
C GLN A 173 27.24 -31.29 -19.73
N SER A 174 28.33 -30.68 -20.22
CA SER A 174 29.66 -31.29 -20.20
C SER A 174 30.31 -31.29 -18.81
N ASN A 175 30.93 -32.42 -18.47
CA ASN A 175 31.84 -32.54 -17.32
C ASN A 175 33.18 -31.82 -17.55
N ASP A 176 33.58 -31.59 -18.81
CA ASP A 176 34.71 -30.73 -19.16
C ASP A 176 34.31 -29.26 -19.00
N ALA A 177 34.88 -28.60 -17.99
CA ALA A 177 34.63 -27.20 -17.67
C ALA A 177 35.03 -26.23 -18.79
N ALA A 178 36.07 -26.54 -19.58
CA ALA A 178 36.47 -25.69 -20.70
C ALA A 178 35.44 -25.75 -21.83
N LEU A 179 34.98 -26.95 -22.19
CA LEU A 179 33.90 -27.13 -23.16
C LEU A 179 32.58 -26.53 -22.66
N ARG A 180 32.25 -26.70 -21.38
CA ARG A 180 31.04 -26.14 -20.76
C ARG A 180 31.04 -24.61 -20.79
N SER A 181 32.11 -23.98 -20.29
CA SER A 181 32.27 -22.53 -20.27
C SER A 181 32.24 -21.93 -21.69
N ALA A 182 32.96 -22.54 -22.65
CA ALA A 182 32.91 -22.12 -24.04
C ALA A 182 31.50 -22.23 -24.65
N SER A 183 30.77 -23.32 -24.36
CA SER A 183 29.42 -23.55 -24.89
C SER A 183 28.37 -22.61 -24.29
N ILE A 184 28.45 -22.34 -22.98
CA ILE A 184 27.68 -21.28 -22.32
C ILE A 184 27.99 -19.92 -22.97
N GLY A 185 29.28 -19.64 -23.26
CA GLY A 185 29.71 -18.44 -23.98
C GLY A 185 29.08 -18.29 -25.38
N LYS A 186 28.99 -19.38 -26.16
CA LYS A 186 28.26 -19.38 -27.45
C LYS A 186 26.82 -18.89 -27.26
N LEU A 187 26.12 -19.42 -26.25
CA LEU A 187 24.71 -19.10 -25.99
C LEU A 187 24.51 -17.69 -25.45
N VAL A 188 25.41 -17.17 -24.60
CA VAL A 188 25.40 -15.76 -24.15
C VAL A 188 25.52 -14.80 -25.35
N TYR A 189 26.45 -15.02 -26.26
CA TYR A 189 26.61 -14.15 -27.44
C TYR A 189 25.39 -14.20 -28.38
N LEU A 190 24.76 -15.37 -28.50
CA LEU A 190 23.54 -15.55 -29.29
C LEU A 190 22.36 -14.76 -28.71
N VAL A 191 22.02 -14.94 -27.43
CA VAL A 191 20.87 -14.26 -26.82
C VAL A 191 21.09 -12.77 -26.59
N LEU A 192 22.34 -12.31 -26.54
CA LEU A 192 22.70 -10.87 -26.57
C LEU A 192 22.73 -10.29 -27.99
N GLY A 193 22.10 -10.97 -28.95
CA GLY A 193 21.78 -10.47 -30.28
C GLY A 193 22.94 -10.46 -31.27
N ARG A 194 24.05 -11.15 -30.99
CA ARG A 194 25.24 -11.22 -31.86
C ARG A 194 25.78 -9.84 -32.24
N TRP A 195 25.97 -8.98 -31.24
CA TRP A 195 26.16 -7.53 -31.40
C TRP A 195 27.24 -7.07 -32.37
N ASN A 196 28.33 -7.83 -32.58
CA ASN A 196 29.40 -7.47 -33.54
C ASN A 196 28.90 -7.40 -34.99
N ASP A 197 27.78 -8.08 -35.26
CA ASP A 197 27.18 -8.27 -36.58
C ASP A 197 25.89 -7.43 -36.75
N THR A 198 25.22 -7.06 -35.64
CA THR A 198 23.86 -6.49 -35.60
C THR A 198 23.75 -5.09 -34.97
N ALA A 199 24.70 -4.69 -34.12
CA ALA A 199 24.69 -3.37 -33.49
C ALA A 199 25.02 -2.28 -34.52
N MET A 200 24.38 -1.11 -34.44
CA MET A 200 24.54 -0.02 -35.42
C MET A 200 24.54 1.36 -34.73
N PRO A 201 25.61 2.17 -34.87
CA PRO A 201 25.76 3.43 -34.13
C PRO A 201 24.62 4.46 -34.27
N ASN A 202 23.95 4.52 -35.44
CA ASN A 202 23.06 5.62 -35.81
C ASN A 202 21.56 5.23 -35.86
N ALA A 203 21.14 4.19 -35.13
CA ALA A 203 19.89 3.48 -35.41
C ALA A 203 18.63 3.93 -34.64
N THR A 204 18.70 4.92 -33.76
CA THR A 204 17.58 5.38 -32.90
C THR A 204 17.14 6.82 -33.21
N PRO A 205 16.02 7.02 -33.95
CA PRO A 205 15.48 8.36 -34.20
C PRO A 205 14.60 8.86 -33.04
N GLY A 206 15.10 9.84 -32.28
CA GLY A 206 14.32 10.65 -31.33
C GLY A 206 14.08 10.03 -29.94
N ASP A 207 14.15 10.87 -28.90
CA ASP A 207 13.76 10.72 -27.47
C ASP A 207 14.16 9.47 -26.66
N SER A 208 14.66 8.39 -27.28
CA SER A 208 15.19 7.23 -26.56
C SER A 208 16.46 7.57 -25.81
N ARG A 209 16.45 7.39 -24.48
CA ARG A 209 17.63 7.51 -23.61
C ARG A 209 18.68 6.41 -23.84
N SER A 210 18.35 5.37 -24.62
CA SER A 210 19.23 4.23 -24.90
C SER A 210 19.67 4.21 -26.36
N VAL A 211 20.97 3.92 -26.57
CA VAL A 211 21.64 3.82 -27.87
C VAL A 211 21.49 2.42 -28.52
N ALA A 212 20.48 1.65 -28.10
CA ALA A 212 20.22 0.30 -28.58
C ALA A 212 19.70 0.29 -30.03
N SER A 213 20.40 -0.40 -30.95
CA SER A 213 19.95 -0.50 -32.33
C SER A 213 18.78 -1.48 -32.49
N ILE A 214 17.81 -1.13 -33.33
CA ILE A 214 16.63 -1.97 -33.61
C ILE A 214 17.02 -3.38 -34.11
N PRO A 215 18.00 -3.56 -35.03
CA PRO A 215 18.40 -4.90 -35.47
C PRO A 215 19.04 -5.74 -34.37
N GLN A 216 19.75 -5.13 -33.41
CA GLN A 216 20.27 -5.86 -32.26
C GLN A 216 19.14 -6.33 -31.33
N LEU A 217 18.15 -5.48 -31.04
CA LEU A 217 16.99 -5.87 -30.22
C LEU A 217 16.18 -7.00 -30.88
N GLN A 218 15.98 -6.94 -32.21
CA GLN A 218 15.36 -8.03 -32.97
C GLN A 218 16.19 -9.32 -32.92
N ALA A 219 17.52 -9.22 -33.00
CA ALA A 219 18.41 -10.38 -32.90
C ALA A 219 18.48 -10.98 -31.47
N ILE A 220 18.28 -10.17 -30.42
CA ILE A 220 18.12 -10.63 -29.03
C ILE A 220 16.89 -11.54 -28.94
N LYS A 221 15.71 -11.03 -29.36
CA LYS A 221 14.45 -11.79 -29.41
C LYS A 221 14.60 -13.10 -30.19
N ALA A 222 15.11 -13.04 -31.44
CA ALA A 222 15.34 -14.21 -32.28
C ALA A 222 16.36 -15.21 -31.67
N GLY A 223 17.35 -14.74 -30.92
CA GLY A 223 18.30 -15.57 -30.19
C GLY A 223 17.63 -16.36 -29.05
N VAL A 224 16.72 -15.72 -28.31
CA VAL A 224 15.89 -16.36 -27.27
C VAL A 224 14.90 -17.35 -27.90
N GLU A 225 14.19 -16.97 -28.97
CA GLU A 225 13.27 -17.85 -29.70
C GLU A 225 13.98 -19.12 -30.20
N CYS A 226 15.19 -18.97 -30.77
CA CYS A 226 16.02 -20.08 -31.20
C CYS A 226 16.36 -21.03 -30.04
N LEU A 227 16.91 -20.50 -28.94
CA LEU A 227 17.23 -21.28 -27.73
C LEU A 227 16.00 -21.98 -27.14
N SER A 228 14.85 -21.30 -27.12
CA SER A 228 13.57 -21.79 -26.63
C SER A 228 13.01 -22.92 -27.50
N SER A 229 13.03 -22.75 -28.83
CA SER A 229 12.57 -23.76 -29.78
C SER A 229 13.35 -25.08 -29.67
N LEU A 230 14.66 -25.00 -29.39
CA LEU A 230 15.59 -26.13 -29.30
C LEU A 230 15.72 -26.74 -27.89
N GLU A 231 14.76 -26.46 -27.00
CA GLU A 231 14.70 -26.99 -25.62
C GLU A 231 15.91 -26.64 -24.74
N GLY A 232 16.61 -25.55 -25.05
CA GLY A 232 17.77 -25.10 -24.27
C GLY A 232 17.43 -24.54 -22.89
N LEU A 233 16.21 -24.01 -22.68
CA LEU A 233 15.83 -23.34 -21.43
C LEU A 233 15.84 -24.27 -20.19
N PRO A 234 15.27 -25.50 -20.23
CA PRO A 234 15.45 -26.47 -19.14
C PRO A 234 16.90 -26.82 -18.84
N VAL A 235 17.75 -26.94 -19.87
CA VAL A 235 19.17 -27.27 -19.72
C VAL A 235 19.95 -26.13 -19.06
N ILE A 236 19.72 -24.88 -19.49
CA ILE A 236 20.28 -23.68 -18.86
C ILE A 236 19.77 -23.53 -17.42
N TRP A 237 18.49 -23.86 -17.15
CA TRP A 237 17.92 -23.80 -15.81
C TRP A 237 18.54 -24.83 -14.87
N GLU A 238 18.78 -26.06 -15.32
CA GLU A 238 19.48 -27.08 -14.54
C GLU A 238 20.94 -26.67 -14.26
N ALA A 239 21.67 -26.23 -15.28
CA ALA A 239 23.04 -25.74 -15.12
C ALA A 239 23.12 -24.57 -14.12
N LEU A 240 22.21 -23.60 -14.23
CA LEU A 240 22.14 -22.45 -13.32
C LEU A 240 21.93 -22.87 -11.85
N ARG A 241 20.99 -23.80 -11.60
CA ARG A 241 20.76 -24.34 -10.25
C ARG A 241 22.01 -25.04 -9.71
N ASN A 242 22.73 -25.78 -10.55
CA ASN A 242 23.97 -26.45 -10.16
C ASN A 242 25.09 -25.44 -9.81
N SER A 243 25.25 -24.37 -10.60
CA SER A 243 26.23 -23.30 -10.29
C SER A 243 25.94 -22.61 -8.95
N PHE A 244 24.67 -22.40 -8.61
CA PHE A 244 24.26 -21.86 -7.31
C PHE A 244 24.57 -22.81 -6.14
N GLU A 245 24.21 -24.11 -6.23
CA GLU A 245 24.51 -25.06 -5.15
C GLU A 245 26.02 -25.29 -4.95
N VAL A 246 26.84 -25.20 -6.02
CA VAL A 246 28.32 -25.18 -5.89
C VAL A 246 28.77 -23.99 -5.02
N GLN A 247 28.27 -22.78 -5.28
CA GLN A 247 28.65 -21.59 -4.51
C GLN A 247 28.10 -21.62 -3.06
N TRP A 248 26.96 -22.28 -2.82
CA TRP A 248 26.41 -22.46 -1.47
C TRP A 248 27.00 -23.63 -0.68
N SER A 249 27.69 -24.57 -1.33
CA SER A 249 28.32 -25.72 -0.66
C SER A 249 29.38 -25.32 0.37
N GLY A 250 30.03 -24.16 0.18
CA GLY A 250 31.14 -23.71 1.01
C GLY A 250 32.43 -24.52 0.84
N GLU A 251 32.50 -25.46 -0.12
CA GLU A 251 33.77 -26.09 -0.45
C GLU A 251 34.78 -25.03 -0.95
N PRO A 252 36.05 -25.12 -0.56
CA PRO A 252 37.06 -24.17 -1.01
C PRO A 252 37.32 -24.39 -2.50
N LEU A 253 36.66 -23.56 -3.33
CA LEU A 253 37.06 -23.27 -4.70
C LEU A 253 38.58 -23.09 -4.76
N GLY A 254 39.20 -23.70 -5.76
CA GLY A 254 40.66 -23.81 -5.85
C GLY A 254 41.37 -22.48 -6.10
N GLN A 255 42.60 -22.58 -6.61
CA GLN A 255 43.42 -21.43 -7.04
C GLN A 255 42.57 -20.34 -7.72
N HIS A 256 42.75 -19.08 -7.30
CA HIS A 256 41.95 -17.88 -7.62
C HIS A 256 41.21 -17.86 -8.98
N ASN A 257 41.84 -18.32 -10.07
CA ASN A 257 41.22 -18.43 -11.39
C ASN A 257 39.93 -19.28 -11.37
N SER A 258 39.93 -20.41 -10.66
CA SER A 258 38.78 -21.33 -10.55
C SER A 258 37.56 -20.68 -9.88
N ALA A 259 37.77 -19.72 -8.97
CA ALA A 259 36.68 -18.96 -8.37
C ALA A 259 36.09 -17.94 -9.37
N GLN A 260 36.93 -17.24 -10.14
CA GLN A 260 36.48 -16.33 -11.19
C GLN A 260 35.73 -17.09 -12.30
N GLU A 261 36.24 -18.25 -12.73
CA GLU A 261 35.61 -19.10 -13.74
C GLU A 261 34.21 -19.55 -13.30
N ALA A 262 34.04 -19.94 -12.03
CA ALA A 262 32.72 -20.30 -11.47
C ALA A 262 31.78 -19.10 -11.33
N GLN A 263 32.30 -17.89 -11.06
CA GLN A 263 31.51 -16.66 -11.01
C GLN A 263 31.07 -16.21 -12.42
N ASP A 264 31.96 -16.30 -13.41
CA ASP A 264 31.66 -16.03 -14.82
C ASP A 264 30.65 -17.05 -15.38
N GLU A 265 30.76 -18.34 -15.03
CA GLU A 265 29.80 -19.38 -15.41
C GLU A 265 28.39 -19.06 -14.87
N LEU A 266 28.27 -18.73 -13.57
CA LEU A 266 27.00 -18.29 -12.96
C LEU A 266 26.45 -17.04 -13.65
N MET A 267 27.28 -16.00 -13.82
CA MET A 267 26.83 -14.73 -14.38
C MET A 267 26.40 -14.88 -15.85
N ASN A 268 27.07 -15.74 -16.62
CA ASN A 268 26.65 -16.11 -17.96
C ASN A 268 25.28 -16.80 -17.98
N LEU A 269 25.08 -17.84 -17.16
CA LEU A 269 23.83 -18.60 -17.08
C LEU A 269 22.66 -17.71 -16.60
N MET A 270 22.88 -16.88 -15.59
CA MET A 270 21.92 -15.86 -15.16
C MET A 270 21.59 -14.86 -16.28
N THR A 271 22.58 -14.43 -17.08
CA THR A 271 22.35 -13.51 -18.20
C THR A 271 21.43 -14.13 -19.24
N ILE A 272 21.62 -15.41 -19.58
CA ILE A 272 20.73 -16.12 -20.52
C ILE A 272 19.29 -16.17 -19.99
N MET A 273 19.11 -16.53 -18.71
CA MET A 273 17.78 -16.58 -18.10
C MET A 273 17.14 -15.18 -17.99
N TYR A 274 17.89 -14.15 -17.63
CA TYR A 274 17.36 -12.79 -17.50
C TYR A 274 16.86 -12.26 -18.83
N VAL A 275 17.66 -12.40 -19.90
CA VAL A 275 17.29 -11.96 -21.25
C VAL A 275 16.08 -12.75 -21.76
N ALA A 276 16.08 -14.08 -21.61
CA ALA A 276 14.94 -14.90 -22.02
C ALA A 276 13.62 -14.50 -21.35
N VAL A 277 13.67 -14.13 -20.07
CA VAL A 277 12.52 -13.65 -19.31
C VAL A 277 12.16 -12.21 -19.69
N GLN A 278 13.14 -11.33 -19.92
CA GLN A 278 12.91 -9.93 -20.27
C GLN A 278 12.29 -9.76 -21.67
N GLU A 279 12.71 -10.55 -22.67
CA GLU A 279 12.02 -10.59 -23.97
C GLU A 279 10.58 -11.06 -23.82
N THR A 280 10.37 -12.12 -23.05
CA THR A 280 9.04 -12.71 -22.83
C THR A 280 8.08 -11.79 -22.07
N LEU A 281 8.61 -10.93 -21.19
CA LEU A 281 7.83 -9.89 -20.50
C LEU A 281 7.61 -8.63 -21.35
N ASN A 282 8.49 -8.36 -22.31
CA ASN A 282 8.39 -7.22 -23.22
C ASN A 282 7.36 -7.45 -24.33
N ASP A 283 7.32 -8.67 -24.89
CA ASP A 283 6.45 -9.05 -26.00
C ASP A 283 5.73 -10.39 -25.74
N PRO A 284 4.70 -10.42 -24.87
CA PRO A 284 4.10 -11.66 -24.41
C PRO A 284 3.26 -12.41 -25.46
N GLU A 285 2.89 -11.75 -26.57
CA GLU A 285 2.06 -12.34 -27.63
C GLU A 285 2.94 -13.18 -28.56
N ASP A 286 3.98 -12.59 -29.15
CA ASP A 286 4.94 -13.32 -29.99
C ASP A 286 5.76 -14.35 -29.16
N MET A 287 6.19 -13.98 -27.96
CA MET A 287 6.99 -14.87 -27.09
C MET A 287 6.17 -15.92 -26.35
N SER A 288 4.88 -16.09 -26.67
CA SER A 288 3.95 -16.99 -25.97
C SER A 288 4.41 -18.46 -25.87
N SER A 289 5.13 -18.98 -26.88
CA SER A 289 5.76 -20.32 -26.82
C SER A 289 6.88 -20.39 -25.77
N THR A 290 7.73 -19.35 -25.71
CA THR A 290 8.79 -19.20 -24.71
C THR A 290 8.21 -18.99 -23.32
N TYR A 291 7.10 -18.25 -23.20
CA TYR A 291 6.36 -18.08 -21.95
C TYR A 291 5.92 -19.43 -21.37
N GLY A 292 5.34 -20.32 -22.18
CA GLY A 292 5.00 -21.69 -21.78
C GLY A 292 6.21 -22.44 -21.21
N LYS A 293 7.30 -22.53 -21.99
CA LYS A 293 8.52 -23.25 -21.58
C LYS A 293 9.20 -22.68 -20.33
N LEU A 294 9.09 -21.37 -20.08
CA LEU A 294 9.59 -20.74 -18.85
C LEU A 294 8.70 -20.99 -17.62
N LEU A 295 7.38 -21.19 -17.81
CA LEU A 295 6.45 -21.57 -16.74
C LEU A 295 6.54 -23.06 -16.37
N GLU A 296 6.90 -23.91 -17.33
CA GLU A 296 7.08 -25.36 -17.16
C GLU A 296 8.35 -25.76 -16.37
N LEU A 297 9.25 -24.80 -16.11
CA LEU A 297 10.49 -25.04 -15.35
C LEU A 297 10.21 -25.55 -13.93
N ASN A 298 10.88 -26.64 -13.54
CA ASN A 298 10.75 -27.27 -12.22
C ASN A 298 12.13 -27.40 -11.53
N PRO A 299 12.32 -26.91 -10.28
CA PRO A 299 11.40 -26.04 -9.52
C PRO A 299 11.11 -24.73 -10.27
N SER A 300 9.96 -24.12 -9.99
CA SER A 300 9.57 -22.87 -10.65
C SER A 300 10.58 -21.77 -10.37
N MET A 301 10.82 -20.93 -11.38
CA MET A 301 11.82 -19.87 -11.29
C MET A 301 11.56 -18.91 -10.11
N VAL A 302 10.29 -18.66 -9.75
CA VAL A 302 9.96 -17.80 -8.60
C VAL A 302 10.25 -18.46 -7.25
N ASP A 303 10.02 -19.77 -7.12
CA ASP A 303 10.31 -20.55 -5.90
C ASP A 303 11.83 -20.67 -5.67
N TYR A 304 12.58 -20.93 -6.75
CA TYR A 304 14.03 -21.06 -6.68
C TYR A 304 14.73 -19.71 -6.51
N MET A 305 14.33 -18.66 -7.23
CA MET A 305 14.92 -17.33 -7.06
C MET A 305 14.56 -16.70 -5.70
N PHE A 306 13.41 -17.04 -5.11
CA PHE A 306 13.15 -16.77 -3.69
C PHE A 306 14.16 -17.46 -2.78
N THR A 307 14.41 -18.76 -3.01
CA THR A 307 15.37 -19.55 -2.22
C THR A 307 16.79 -18.97 -2.34
N ALA A 308 17.21 -18.61 -3.55
CA ALA A 308 18.49 -17.95 -3.80
C ALA A 308 18.59 -16.59 -3.08
N THR A 309 17.54 -15.75 -3.19
CA THR A 309 17.48 -14.46 -2.51
C THR A 309 17.51 -14.62 -0.98
N SER A 310 16.83 -15.63 -0.42
CA SER A 310 16.80 -15.86 1.04
C SER A 310 18.12 -16.39 1.59
N LYS A 311 18.89 -17.18 0.81
CA LYS A 311 20.26 -17.61 1.14
C LYS A 311 21.25 -16.43 1.24
N LEU A 312 21.03 -15.31 0.54
CA LEU A 312 21.85 -14.07 0.66
C LEU A 312 21.86 -13.44 2.07
N ARG A 313 21.00 -13.91 2.99
CA ARG A 313 21.08 -13.54 4.42
C ARG A 313 22.43 -13.93 5.04
N TRP A 314 23.04 -15.01 4.54
CA TRP A 314 24.25 -15.60 5.08
C TRP A 314 25.49 -15.33 4.20
N ASP A 315 25.33 -14.57 3.11
CA ASP A 315 26.46 -14.03 2.35
C ASP A 315 27.05 -12.80 3.08
N GLU A 316 27.99 -13.06 3.96
CA GLU A 316 28.74 -12.03 4.70
C GLU A 316 29.80 -11.35 3.80
N GLN A 317 30.33 -12.06 2.80
CA GLN A 317 31.41 -11.57 1.95
C GLN A 317 30.91 -10.72 0.78
N ASN A 318 29.62 -10.80 0.44
CA ASN A 318 29.01 -10.26 -0.77
C ASN A 318 29.61 -10.89 -2.04
N ALA A 319 29.92 -12.19 -1.99
CA ALA A 319 30.45 -12.93 -3.12
C ALA A 319 29.40 -13.17 -4.22
N MET A 320 28.12 -13.22 -3.83
CA MET A 320 27.01 -13.41 -4.74
C MET A 320 26.65 -12.10 -5.45
N PRO A 321 26.32 -12.12 -6.77
CA PRO A 321 25.85 -10.94 -7.51
C PRO A 321 24.42 -10.54 -7.10
N GLN A 322 24.30 -9.86 -5.95
CA GLN A 322 23.03 -9.54 -5.29
C GLN A 322 22.04 -8.79 -6.20
N THR A 323 22.51 -7.80 -6.97
CA THR A 323 21.67 -6.99 -7.86
C THR A 323 20.99 -7.85 -8.92
N GLN A 324 21.75 -8.71 -9.58
CA GLN A 324 21.28 -9.64 -10.61
C GLN A 324 20.33 -10.70 -10.05
N ILE A 325 20.60 -11.23 -8.85
CA ILE A 325 19.71 -12.18 -8.15
C ILE A 325 18.36 -11.51 -7.83
N LEU A 326 18.37 -10.26 -7.36
CA LEU A 326 17.15 -9.49 -7.08
C LEU A 326 16.41 -9.11 -8.37
N LEU A 327 17.11 -8.76 -9.45
CA LEU A 327 16.50 -8.52 -10.76
C LEU A 327 15.82 -9.79 -11.28
N LEU A 328 16.50 -10.94 -11.33
CA LEU A 328 15.92 -12.22 -11.74
C LEU A 328 14.72 -12.62 -10.85
N PHE A 329 14.81 -12.45 -9.54
CA PHE A 329 13.68 -12.73 -8.65
C PHE A 329 12.49 -11.81 -8.94
N TRP A 330 12.72 -10.51 -9.14
CA TRP A 330 11.66 -9.57 -9.52
C TRP A 330 10.98 -9.94 -10.85
N LYS A 331 11.76 -10.24 -11.89
CA LYS A 331 11.21 -10.67 -13.19
C LYS A 331 10.50 -12.02 -13.10
N SER A 332 10.94 -12.94 -12.24
CA SER A 332 10.25 -14.22 -11.99
C SER A 332 8.85 -14.05 -11.39
N ILE A 333 8.67 -13.06 -10.52
CA ILE A 333 7.35 -12.70 -9.95
C ILE A 333 6.43 -12.17 -11.07
N LEU A 334 6.94 -11.30 -11.94
CA LEU A 334 6.19 -10.77 -13.09
C LEU A 334 5.82 -11.87 -14.10
N LEU A 335 6.72 -12.81 -14.36
CA LEU A 335 6.47 -13.95 -15.26
C LEU A 335 5.41 -14.91 -14.70
N VAL A 336 5.60 -15.39 -13.47
CA VAL A 336 4.83 -16.49 -12.89
C VAL A 336 3.50 -16.03 -12.29
N PHE A 337 3.47 -14.89 -11.58
CA PHE A 337 2.23 -14.35 -11.00
C PHE A 337 1.60 -13.29 -11.91
N GLY A 338 2.40 -12.36 -12.46
CA GLY A 338 1.92 -11.22 -13.25
C GLY A 338 2.22 -9.87 -12.62
N GLY A 339 1.99 -8.80 -13.38
CA GLY A 339 2.13 -7.41 -12.97
C GLY A 339 0.83 -6.83 -12.40
N THR A 340 0.72 -5.51 -12.49
CA THR A 340 -0.45 -4.77 -11.98
C THR A 340 -1.69 -4.99 -12.83
N LYS A 341 -1.55 -5.16 -14.16
CA LYS A 341 -2.69 -5.37 -15.07
C LYS A 341 -3.45 -6.66 -14.74
N GLU A 342 -2.72 -7.76 -14.63
CA GLU A 342 -3.25 -9.09 -14.31
C GLU A 342 -3.85 -9.10 -12.90
N LEU A 343 -3.15 -8.48 -11.95
CA LEU A 343 -3.62 -8.37 -10.57
C LEU A 343 -4.90 -7.51 -10.45
N GLU A 344 -5.06 -6.46 -11.25
CA GLU A 344 -6.30 -5.68 -11.26
C GLU A 344 -7.46 -6.45 -11.90
N ALA A 345 -7.23 -7.16 -13.01
CA ALA A 345 -8.23 -8.07 -13.60
C ALA A 345 -8.70 -9.15 -12.60
N ILE A 346 -7.77 -9.86 -11.93
CA ILE A 346 -8.13 -10.90 -10.94
C ILE A 346 -8.86 -10.32 -9.73
N LYS A 347 -8.49 -9.12 -9.25
CA LYS A 347 -9.21 -8.44 -8.17
C LYS A 347 -10.65 -8.09 -8.53
N ASP A 348 -10.89 -7.72 -9.79
CA ASP A 348 -12.20 -7.27 -10.25
C ASP A 348 -13.10 -8.46 -10.63
N ALA A 349 -12.52 -9.56 -11.14
CA ALA A 349 -13.18 -10.86 -11.28
C ALA A 349 -13.57 -11.47 -9.91
N THR A 350 -12.61 -11.58 -8.98
CA THR A 350 -12.84 -12.13 -7.62
C THR A 350 -13.53 -11.15 -6.65
N ASN A 351 -14.23 -10.13 -7.18
CA ASN A 351 -14.90 -9.12 -6.35
C ASN A 351 -16.28 -9.60 -5.85
N GLU A 352 -16.56 -9.29 -4.58
CA GLU A 352 -17.75 -9.72 -3.81
C GLU A 352 -19.05 -8.95 -4.15
N MET A 353 -18.97 -7.83 -4.88
CA MET A 353 -20.08 -6.89 -5.08
C MET A 353 -20.64 -6.87 -6.52
N GLY A 354 -20.02 -7.61 -7.44
CA GLY A 354 -20.33 -7.56 -8.87
C GLY A 354 -20.05 -6.18 -9.49
N ASP A 355 -20.78 -5.86 -10.56
CA ASP A 355 -20.58 -4.62 -11.33
C ASP A 355 -20.95 -3.35 -10.52
N LYS A 356 -21.71 -3.53 -9.43
CA LYS A 356 -22.03 -2.47 -8.44
C LYS A 356 -20.79 -1.95 -7.70
N ALA A 357 -19.60 -2.52 -7.93
CA ALA A 357 -18.33 -1.96 -7.50
C ALA A 357 -17.99 -0.62 -8.18
N ALA A 358 -18.50 -0.34 -9.38
CA ALA A 358 -17.96 0.68 -10.28
C ALA A 358 -18.61 2.08 -10.20
N ASP A 359 -18.37 2.80 -9.10
CA ASP A 359 -18.15 4.25 -9.19
C ASP A 359 -17.14 4.69 -8.11
N LYS A 360 -16.05 5.34 -8.54
CA LYS A 360 -15.00 5.86 -7.67
C LYS A 360 -15.47 7.07 -6.85
N LYS A 361 -16.49 7.80 -7.33
CA LYS A 361 -17.06 9.00 -6.68
C LYS A 361 -18.03 8.68 -5.54
N THR A 362 -18.62 7.48 -5.52
CA THR A 362 -19.54 7.06 -4.44
C THR A 362 -18.78 6.84 -3.13
N ILE A 363 -19.18 7.52 -2.05
CA ILE A 363 -18.69 7.27 -0.68
C ILE A 363 -19.22 5.93 -0.18
N THR A 364 -18.37 5.13 0.46
CA THR A 364 -18.67 3.75 0.88
C THR A 364 -18.29 3.52 2.33
N ALA A 365 -19.03 2.64 3.00
CA ALA A 365 -18.78 2.22 4.38
C ALA A 365 -18.29 0.77 4.45
N SER A 366 -17.58 0.40 5.51
CA SER A 366 -17.29 -1.00 5.83
C SER A 366 -18.47 -1.66 6.58
N PRO A 367 -18.51 -3.00 6.68
CA PRO A 367 -19.50 -3.69 7.51
C PRO A 367 -19.45 -3.30 8.99
N LEU A 368 -18.25 -2.96 9.50
CA LEU A 368 -18.06 -2.53 10.89
C LEU A 368 -18.59 -1.11 11.13
N ASP A 369 -18.37 -0.18 10.19
CA ASP A 369 -18.97 1.16 10.26
C ASP A 369 -20.51 1.07 10.30
N TYR A 370 -21.09 0.13 9.55
CA TYR A 370 -22.54 -0.08 9.55
C TYR A 370 -23.02 -0.75 10.85
N HIS A 371 -22.25 -1.66 11.44
CA HIS A 371 -22.56 -2.19 12.77
C HIS A 371 -22.62 -1.07 13.82
N VAL A 372 -21.62 -0.18 13.85
CA VAL A 372 -21.60 1.00 14.75
C VAL A 372 -22.79 1.92 14.49
N PHE A 373 -23.07 2.26 13.23
CA PHE A 373 -24.28 3.03 12.89
C PHE A 373 -25.57 2.34 13.36
N ARG A 374 -25.67 1.01 13.26
CA ARG A 374 -26.85 0.27 13.75
C ARG A 374 -26.97 0.32 15.28
N GLN A 375 -25.87 0.20 16.03
CA GLN A 375 -25.87 0.36 17.50
C GLN A 375 -26.36 1.76 17.88
N GLU A 376 -25.77 2.80 17.30
CA GLU A 376 -26.15 4.20 17.55
C GLU A 376 -27.59 4.50 17.16
N ILE A 377 -28.05 4.07 15.98
CA ILE A 377 -29.37 4.45 15.48
C ILE A 377 -30.50 3.69 16.18
N THR A 378 -30.26 2.44 16.59
CA THR A 378 -31.24 1.63 17.35
C THR A 378 -31.32 2.12 18.80
N SER A 379 -30.20 2.50 19.42
CA SER A 379 -30.22 3.09 20.77
C SER A 379 -30.83 4.49 20.79
N LYS A 380 -30.62 5.31 19.74
CA LYS A 380 -31.23 6.64 19.60
C LYS A 380 -32.71 6.57 19.19
N TYR A 381 -33.11 5.59 18.39
CA TYR A 381 -34.49 5.38 17.93
C TYR A 381 -34.91 3.90 18.07
N PRO A 382 -35.32 3.42 19.27
CA PRO A 382 -35.62 2.00 19.50
C PRO A 382 -36.76 1.40 18.67
N ALA A 383 -37.62 2.24 18.07
CA ALA A 383 -38.66 1.81 17.15
C ALA A 383 -38.14 1.56 15.71
N TYR A 384 -36.93 2.00 15.37
CA TYR A 384 -36.31 1.77 14.07
C TYR A 384 -35.49 0.49 14.07
N VAL A 385 -35.85 -0.44 13.18
CA VAL A 385 -35.06 -1.65 12.91
C VAL A 385 -34.26 -1.43 11.62
N PRO A 386 -33.00 -0.96 11.67
CA PRO A 386 -32.19 -0.77 10.47
C PRO A 386 -31.91 -2.12 9.77
N PRO A 387 -31.78 -2.15 8.43
CA PRO A 387 -31.54 -3.36 7.65
C PRO A 387 -30.44 -4.26 8.20
N ARG A 388 -30.55 -5.58 8.02
CA ARG A 388 -29.57 -6.54 8.55
C ARG A 388 -28.16 -6.28 7.97
N PRO A 389 -27.10 -6.32 8.79
CA PRO A 389 -25.73 -6.19 8.30
C PRO A 389 -25.31 -7.43 7.50
N ALA A 390 -24.35 -7.27 6.59
CA ALA A 390 -23.78 -8.38 5.82
C ALA A 390 -22.89 -9.31 6.68
N ILE A 391 -22.55 -8.90 7.90
CA ILE A 391 -21.81 -9.69 8.90
C ILE A 391 -22.63 -9.70 10.20
N PRO A 392 -22.95 -10.87 10.79
CA PRO A 392 -23.67 -10.97 12.05
C PRO A 392 -22.75 -10.73 13.25
N LEU A 393 -22.20 -9.51 13.36
CA LEU A 393 -21.43 -9.08 14.53
C LEU A 393 -22.35 -9.02 15.78
N GLU A 394 -21.92 -9.66 16.87
CA GLU A 394 -22.54 -9.56 18.20
C GLU A 394 -22.51 -8.10 18.70
N ALA A 395 -23.46 -7.73 19.57
CA ALA A 395 -23.71 -6.32 19.94
C ALA A 395 -22.54 -5.59 20.63
N ASP A 396 -21.54 -6.31 21.15
CA ASP A 396 -20.37 -5.74 21.83
C ASP A 396 -19.09 -5.75 20.95
N ASN A 397 -19.13 -6.35 19.76
CA ASN A 397 -17.93 -6.54 18.92
C ASN A 397 -17.60 -5.30 18.08
N THR A 398 -16.72 -4.46 18.61
CA THR A 398 -16.15 -3.30 17.90
C THR A 398 -15.03 -3.64 16.89
N SER A 399 -14.83 -4.92 16.57
CA SER A 399 -13.70 -5.40 15.75
C SER A 399 -14.06 -6.59 14.84
N LEU A 400 -13.30 -6.74 13.76
CA LEU A 400 -13.31 -7.92 12.86
C LEU A 400 -12.23 -8.96 13.23
N LEU A 401 -11.62 -8.84 14.42
CA LEU A 401 -10.65 -9.80 14.97
C LEU A 401 -11.28 -10.56 16.15
N PRO A 402 -10.69 -11.67 16.59
CA PRO A 402 -11.03 -12.30 17.87
C PRO A 402 -10.74 -11.34 19.03
N PRO A 403 -11.57 -11.29 20.09
CA PRO A 403 -11.15 -10.75 21.38
C PRO A 403 -10.03 -11.61 21.98
N LEU A 404 -9.16 -11.01 22.79
CA LEU A 404 -8.12 -11.76 23.50
C LEU A 404 -8.69 -12.36 24.79
N SER A 405 -8.49 -13.66 25.03
CA SER A 405 -8.94 -14.37 26.24
C SER A 405 -8.50 -13.69 27.55
N SER A 406 -7.30 -13.12 27.58
CA SER A 406 -6.77 -12.34 28.73
C SER A 406 -7.49 -11.01 28.99
N GLN A 407 -8.43 -10.62 28.13
CA GLN A 407 -9.31 -9.46 28.30
C GLN A 407 -10.78 -9.82 28.04
N VAL A 408 -11.32 -10.76 28.84
CA VAL A 408 -12.74 -10.68 29.22
C VAL A 408 -13.00 -9.25 29.73
N SER A 409 -13.93 -8.55 29.09
CA SER A 409 -14.11 -7.10 29.21
C SER A 409 -14.09 -6.57 30.64
N ARG A 410 -13.07 -5.77 30.98
CA ARG A 410 -13.08 -4.96 32.22
C ARG A 410 -14.27 -3.98 32.27
N ASN A 411 -14.87 -3.64 31.14
CA ASN A 411 -16.14 -2.91 31.09
C ASN A 411 -17.28 -3.61 31.85
N ASN A 412 -17.26 -4.95 31.98
CA ASN A 412 -18.29 -5.70 32.72
C ASN A 412 -18.00 -5.80 34.23
N GLY A 413 -16.99 -5.10 34.76
CA GLY A 413 -16.60 -5.17 36.18
C GLY A 413 -16.08 -3.89 36.83
N ALA A 414 -16.02 -2.77 36.10
CA ALA A 414 -15.41 -1.51 36.57
C ALA A 414 -16.28 -0.69 37.56
N ASN A 415 -16.84 -1.32 38.60
CA ASN A 415 -17.49 -0.63 39.73
C ASN A 415 -17.40 -1.43 41.04
N GLY A 416 -16.17 -1.75 41.46
CA GLY A 416 -15.90 -2.36 42.76
C GLY A 416 -16.10 -1.37 43.92
N ILE A 417 -17.35 -1.22 44.40
CA ILE A 417 -17.78 -0.52 45.63
C ILE A 417 -17.53 1.01 45.70
N ILE A 418 -16.55 1.56 44.96
CA ILE A 418 -16.16 2.97 44.99
C ILE A 418 -16.68 3.70 43.73
N PRO A 419 -17.50 4.76 43.85
CA PRO A 419 -18.02 5.49 42.70
C PRO A 419 -16.95 6.38 42.03
N ALA A 420 -16.99 6.44 40.70
CA ALA A 420 -16.10 7.27 39.88
C ALA A 420 -16.38 8.79 40.03
N PRO A 421 -15.37 9.66 39.81
CA PRO A 421 -15.55 11.12 39.87
C PRO A 421 -16.45 11.65 38.72
N PRO A 422 -17.29 12.68 38.97
CA PRO A 422 -18.45 13.01 38.13
C PRO A 422 -18.13 13.83 36.86
N GLN A 423 -16.99 13.61 36.21
CA GLN A 423 -16.57 14.37 35.02
C GLN A 423 -16.08 13.53 33.83
N VAL A 424 -16.04 12.20 33.94
CA VAL A 424 -15.81 11.33 32.78
C VAL A 424 -17.16 11.03 32.14
N HIS A 425 -17.38 11.49 30.92
CA HIS A 425 -18.56 11.16 30.11
C HIS A 425 -18.08 10.49 28.81
N SER A 426 -18.16 9.16 28.74
CA SER A 426 -17.92 8.42 27.50
C SER A 426 -18.89 8.88 26.42
N GLY A 427 -18.37 9.35 25.30
CA GLY A 427 -19.13 10.12 24.30
C GLY A 427 -20.04 9.32 23.36
N GLY A 428 -20.25 8.01 23.60
CA GLY A 428 -20.90 7.13 22.62
C GLY A 428 -21.59 5.86 23.12
N THR A 429 -21.56 5.53 24.42
CA THR A 429 -22.34 4.41 24.97
C THR A 429 -23.78 4.83 25.29
N SER A 430 -24.76 3.93 25.11
CA SER A 430 -26.13 4.24 25.50
C SER A 430 -26.25 4.22 27.02
N ILE A 431 -27.21 4.99 27.56
CA ILE A 431 -27.58 4.86 28.98
C ILE A 431 -28.21 3.49 29.31
N LEU A 432 -28.64 2.74 28.30
CA LEU A 432 -29.08 1.34 28.43
C LEU A 432 -27.94 0.38 28.78
N ASP A 433 -26.71 0.72 28.37
CA ASP A 433 -25.51 -0.13 28.51
C ASP A 433 -24.73 0.18 29.80
N GLN A 434 -25.19 1.17 30.58
CA GLN A 434 -24.60 1.51 31.88
C GLN A 434 -25.36 0.79 33.02
N PRO A 435 -24.65 0.14 33.97
CA PRO A 435 -25.30 -0.59 35.06
C PRO A 435 -25.99 0.36 36.06
N VAL A 436 -27.29 0.58 35.87
CA VAL A 436 -28.13 1.39 36.77
C VAL A 436 -28.36 0.63 38.08
N HIS A 437 -27.88 1.17 39.21
CA HIS A 437 -28.17 0.63 40.54
C HIS A 437 -29.65 0.84 40.94
N ILE A 438 -30.51 -0.15 40.66
CA ILE A 438 -31.92 -0.16 41.09
C ILE A 438 -31.99 -0.51 42.59
N ALA A 439 -31.66 0.44 43.47
CA ALA A 439 -31.44 0.17 44.90
C ALA A 439 -31.92 1.26 45.89
N THR A 440 -33.09 1.87 45.69
CA THR A 440 -33.94 2.33 46.84
C THR A 440 -35.38 2.67 46.41
N PRO A 441 -36.43 2.12 47.06
CA PRO A 441 -37.82 2.39 46.71
C PRO A 441 -38.38 3.63 47.43
N ALA A 442 -37.82 4.82 47.16
CA ALA A 442 -38.32 6.08 47.73
C ALA A 442 -38.12 7.26 46.74
N PRO A 443 -39.18 7.73 46.05
CA PRO A 443 -39.07 8.89 45.18
C PRO A 443 -39.04 10.18 46.01
N SER A 444 -37.83 10.67 46.28
CA SER A 444 -37.63 12.08 46.68
C SER A 444 -38.29 12.99 45.65
N PRO A 445 -39.17 13.93 46.02
CA PRO A 445 -39.79 14.82 45.06
C PRO A 445 -38.71 15.67 44.36
N PRO A 446 -38.81 15.90 43.04
CA PRO A 446 -37.84 16.72 42.32
C PRO A 446 -37.84 18.14 42.91
N PRO A 447 -36.67 18.77 43.10
CA PRO A 447 -36.60 20.12 43.65
C PRO A 447 -37.31 21.09 42.70
N SER A 448 -38.38 21.73 43.20
CA SER A 448 -39.15 22.72 42.44
C SER A 448 -38.23 23.81 41.88
N PRO A 449 -38.43 24.24 40.61
CA PRO A 449 -37.55 25.21 39.98
C PRO A 449 -37.54 26.52 40.79
N ALA A 450 -36.34 27.02 41.10
CA ALA A 450 -36.15 28.13 42.02
C ALA A 450 -36.80 29.43 41.50
N VAL A 451 -37.96 29.77 42.07
CA VAL A 451 -38.69 31.01 41.75
C VAL A 451 -38.00 32.21 42.42
N ASN A 452 -36.92 32.70 41.80
CA ASN A 452 -36.28 33.95 42.21
C ASN A 452 -35.86 34.75 40.98
N GLY A 453 -36.71 35.70 40.57
CA GLY A 453 -36.61 36.34 39.26
C GLY A 453 -35.70 37.57 39.21
N LYS A 454 -34.75 37.57 38.27
CA LYS A 454 -34.37 38.73 37.43
C LYS A 454 -33.38 38.29 36.33
N GLY A 455 -33.64 38.67 35.07
CA GLY A 455 -32.71 38.44 33.96
C GLY A 455 -32.62 36.98 33.51
N GLY A 456 -33.72 36.43 32.99
CA GLY A 456 -33.74 35.08 32.41
C GLY A 456 -32.86 34.95 31.16
N LYS A 457 -31.58 34.58 31.35
CA LYS A 457 -30.82 33.93 30.28
C LYS A 457 -31.60 32.70 29.86
N LYS A 458 -31.85 32.54 28.55
CA LYS A 458 -32.40 31.30 28.00
C LYS A 458 -31.39 30.18 28.26
N GLN A 459 -31.62 29.39 29.30
CA GLN A 459 -31.08 28.04 29.34
C GLN A 459 -31.70 27.32 28.14
N ASN A 460 -30.87 26.97 27.15
CA ASN A 460 -31.36 26.14 26.07
C ASN A 460 -31.82 24.81 26.67
N TYR A 461 -33.01 24.34 26.29
CA TYR A 461 -33.41 22.96 26.50
C TYR A 461 -32.60 22.09 25.55
N GLN A 462 -31.31 21.92 25.88
CA GLN A 462 -30.37 21.13 25.11
C GLN A 462 -30.57 19.68 25.52
N THR A 463 -31.46 18.98 24.80
CA THR A 463 -31.71 17.55 24.97
C THR A 463 -30.38 16.80 25.03
N ASN A 464 -30.20 15.99 26.06
CA ASN A 464 -28.98 15.20 26.22
C ASN A 464 -28.94 14.14 25.10
N GLN A 465 -28.00 14.30 24.16
CA GLN A 465 -27.87 13.49 22.96
C GLN A 465 -27.52 12.01 23.25
N ASN A 466 -27.16 11.69 24.49
CA ASN A 466 -26.83 10.33 24.95
C ASN A 466 -28.05 9.57 25.48
N PHE A 467 -29.21 10.23 25.64
CA PHE A 467 -30.47 9.55 25.92
C PHE A 467 -31.13 9.10 24.60
N PRO A 468 -31.78 7.93 24.57
CA PRO A 468 -32.70 7.57 23.50
C PRO A 468 -33.72 8.68 23.26
N PHE A 469 -34.04 8.97 21.99
CA PHE A 469 -35.20 9.81 21.67
C PHE A 469 -36.47 9.01 21.95
N MET A 470 -36.88 9.06 23.22
CA MET A 470 -38.16 8.55 23.74
C MET A 470 -39.32 9.39 23.20
N TYR A 471 -39.47 9.44 21.88
CA TYR A 471 -40.77 9.62 21.28
C TYR A 471 -41.68 8.51 21.83
N PRO A 472 -42.89 8.86 22.30
CA PRO A 472 -43.95 7.86 22.40
C PRO A 472 -44.07 7.15 21.04
N PRO A 473 -44.45 5.87 20.98
CA PRO A 473 -44.83 5.27 19.70
C PRO A 473 -46.06 6.03 19.17
N LEU A 474 -45.83 7.01 18.28
CA LEU A 474 -46.84 7.93 17.77
C LEU A 474 -47.72 7.23 16.73
N ASP A 475 -48.46 6.23 17.18
CA ASP A 475 -49.38 5.45 16.38
C ASP A 475 -50.59 6.27 15.87
N ALA A 476 -51.50 5.62 15.15
CA ALA A 476 -52.72 6.24 14.67
C ALA A 476 -53.58 6.87 15.81
N SER A 477 -53.49 6.39 17.06
CA SER A 477 -54.17 7.00 18.21
C SER A 477 -53.59 8.37 18.61
N SER A 478 -52.31 8.61 18.33
CA SER A 478 -51.62 9.87 18.67
C SER A 478 -52.11 11.08 17.88
N ASN A 479 -52.77 10.86 16.73
CA ASN A 479 -53.53 11.91 16.01
C ASN A 479 -54.62 12.57 16.89
N PHE A 480 -55.12 11.87 17.91
CA PHE A 480 -56.20 12.34 18.78
C PHE A 480 -55.68 12.97 20.08
N ALA A 481 -54.36 13.06 20.29
CA ALA A 481 -53.74 13.66 21.48
C ALA A 481 -53.77 15.20 21.49
N GLY A 482 -54.19 15.84 20.39
CA GLY A 482 -54.31 17.30 20.27
C GLY A 482 -55.41 17.89 21.15
N GLY A 483 -55.08 18.89 21.97
CA GLY A 483 -56.02 19.56 22.88
C GLY A 483 -57.18 20.26 22.16
N LYS A 484 -58.40 20.11 22.69
CA LYS A 484 -59.63 20.70 22.13
C LYS A 484 -59.56 22.23 22.14
N GLY A 485 -59.64 22.84 20.95
CA GLY A 485 -59.63 24.29 20.76
C GLY A 485 -59.38 24.68 19.29
N PRO A 486 -59.27 25.99 18.97
CA PRO A 486 -59.01 26.46 17.60
C PRO A 486 -57.66 25.96 17.04
N SER A 487 -56.68 25.69 17.91
CA SER A 487 -55.42 25.03 17.58
C SER A 487 -55.61 23.61 17.01
N GLY A 488 -56.64 22.88 17.45
CA GLY A 488 -56.99 21.57 16.91
C GLY A 488 -57.49 21.64 15.46
N LEU A 489 -58.17 22.73 15.08
CA LEU A 489 -58.58 22.96 13.69
C LEU A 489 -57.36 23.21 12.79
N GLN A 490 -56.39 23.98 13.29
CA GLN A 490 -55.14 24.26 12.58
C GLN A 490 -54.28 22.99 12.42
N HIS A 491 -54.25 22.11 13.43
CA HIS A 491 -53.59 20.80 13.33
C HIS A 491 -54.33 19.85 12.37
N ALA A 492 -55.65 19.96 12.21
CA ALA A 492 -56.41 19.18 11.23
C ALA A 492 -56.27 19.68 9.77
N LEU A 493 -55.88 20.95 9.58
CA LEU A 493 -55.68 21.59 8.28
C LEU A 493 -54.23 21.57 7.77
N VAL A 494 -53.24 21.50 8.67
CA VAL A 494 -51.81 21.62 8.33
C VAL A 494 -50.97 20.44 8.88
N GLY A 495 -51.49 19.67 9.83
CA GLY A 495 -50.76 18.55 10.44
C GLY A 495 -50.73 17.32 9.54
N ARG A 496 -49.53 16.77 9.34
CA ARG A 496 -49.36 15.40 8.83
C ARG A 496 -50.03 14.43 9.81
N LYS A 497 -50.74 13.41 9.30
CA LYS A 497 -51.26 12.33 10.15
C LYS A 497 -50.12 11.36 10.49
N TRP A 498 -50.10 10.94 11.75
CA TRP A 498 -49.23 9.88 12.25
C TRP A 498 -49.83 8.53 11.82
N GLU A 499 -49.11 7.75 11.03
CA GLU A 499 -49.63 6.50 10.43
C GLU A 499 -48.83 5.25 10.83
N GLY A 500 -47.75 5.40 11.61
CA GLY A 500 -46.97 4.29 12.16
C GLY A 500 -45.99 4.74 13.24
N SER A 501 -44.89 4.00 13.41
CA SER A 501 -43.75 4.51 14.17
C SER A 501 -43.03 5.58 13.34
N ASP A 502 -43.47 6.84 13.46
CA ASP A 502 -42.98 8.01 12.70
C ASP A 502 -41.54 8.40 13.06
N ILE A 503 -40.61 7.55 12.66
CA ILE A 503 -39.17 7.77 12.59
C ILE A 503 -38.93 8.86 11.53
N PRO A 504 -38.10 9.90 11.78
CA PRO A 504 -37.91 10.97 10.82
C PRO A 504 -37.39 10.44 9.47
N ALA A 505 -37.90 10.98 8.36
CA ALA A 505 -37.57 10.47 7.02
C ALA A 505 -36.05 10.45 6.74
N SER A 506 -35.30 11.41 7.28
CA SER A 506 -33.83 11.46 7.19
C SER A 506 -33.12 10.32 7.91
N ILE A 507 -33.73 9.70 8.93
CA ILE A 507 -33.19 8.53 9.63
C ILE A 507 -33.44 7.25 8.82
N LEU A 508 -34.62 7.12 8.21
CA LEU A 508 -34.95 6.04 7.28
C LEU A 508 -34.05 6.10 6.03
N GLU A 509 -33.91 7.30 5.44
CA GLU A 509 -33.00 7.58 4.33
C GLU A 509 -31.55 7.28 4.73
N ALA A 510 -31.08 7.75 5.88
CA ALA A 510 -29.72 7.48 6.34
C ALA A 510 -29.43 5.97 6.47
N GLY A 511 -30.32 5.19 7.09
CA GLY A 511 -30.11 3.75 7.22
C GLY A 511 -30.23 2.97 5.91
N GLU A 512 -31.12 3.40 5.00
CA GLU A 512 -31.17 2.83 3.64
C GLU A 512 -29.89 3.16 2.85
N LEU A 513 -29.46 4.43 2.86
CA LEU A 513 -28.26 4.91 2.20
C LEU A 513 -26.99 4.25 2.74
N PHE A 514 -26.90 4.05 4.05
CA PHE A 514 -25.78 3.37 4.69
C PHE A 514 -25.75 1.89 4.27
N SER A 515 -26.86 1.17 4.42
CA SER A 515 -26.95 -0.26 4.05
C SER A 515 -26.62 -0.52 2.57
N LYS A 516 -27.13 0.30 1.65
CA LYS A 516 -26.82 0.24 0.21
C LYS A 516 -25.37 0.59 -0.13
N ARG A 517 -24.63 1.26 0.76
CA ARG A 517 -23.23 1.70 0.56
C ARG A 517 -22.20 0.91 1.37
N VAL A 518 -22.63 -0.10 2.13
CA VAL A 518 -21.71 -1.09 2.71
C VAL A 518 -21.01 -1.83 1.59
N ARG A 519 -19.68 -1.93 1.66
CA ARG A 519 -18.90 -2.80 0.78
C ARG A 519 -18.17 -3.86 1.59
N MET A 520 -18.65 -5.09 1.47
CA MET A 520 -17.81 -6.26 1.75
C MET A 520 -16.67 -6.27 0.73
N THR A 521 -15.43 -6.37 1.20
CA THR A 521 -14.29 -6.68 0.31
C THR A 521 -13.89 -8.13 0.52
N ARG A 522 -13.29 -8.77 -0.48
CA ARG A 522 -12.80 -10.16 -0.36
C ARG A 522 -11.88 -10.34 0.87
N ALA A 523 -10.99 -9.39 1.11
CA ALA A 523 -10.14 -9.36 2.31
C ALA A 523 -10.91 -9.17 3.63
N THR A 524 -12.09 -8.55 3.60
CA THR A 524 -13.00 -8.43 4.76
C THR A 524 -13.73 -9.74 5.01
N ARG A 525 -14.23 -10.41 3.97
CA ARG A 525 -14.83 -11.75 4.06
C ARG A 525 -13.83 -12.76 4.60
N GLN A 526 -12.65 -12.87 3.99
CA GLN A 526 -11.58 -13.77 4.42
C GLN A 526 -11.19 -13.58 5.90
N LEU A 527 -11.06 -12.32 6.34
CA LEU A 527 -10.73 -12.02 7.74
C LEU A 527 -11.86 -12.45 8.71
N TRP A 528 -13.12 -12.23 8.31
CA TRP A 528 -14.28 -12.68 9.06
C TRP A 528 -14.37 -14.20 9.14
N GLU A 529 -14.22 -14.92 8.03
CA GLU A 529 -14.29 -16.38 8.03
C GLU A 529 -13.19 -17.01 8.90
N GLU A 530 -11.95 -16.53 8.83
CA GLU A 530 -10.88 -17.04 9.70
C GLU A 530 -11.08 -16.63 11.17
N ARG A 531 -11.68 -15.47 11.47
CA ARG A 531 -12.13 -15.14 12.84
C ARG A 531 -13.14 -16.17 13.35
N GLU A 532 -14.16 -16.50 12.56
CA GLU A 532 -15.19 -17.45 12.98
C GLU A 532 -14.64 -18.87 13.12
N ARG A 533 -13.75 -19.32 12.22
CA ARG A 533 -13.05 -20.61 12.36
C ARG A 533 -12.14 -20.62 13.60
N PHE A 534 -11.43 -19.53 13.89
CA PHE A 534 -10.59 -19.38 15.10
C PHE A 534 -11.43 -19.39 16.39
N LEU A 535 -12.60 -18.73 16.40
CA LEU A 535 -13.49 -18.71 17.58
C LEU A 535 -14.22 -20.03 17.80
N LYS A 536 -14.51 -20.80 16.76
CA LYS A 536 -14.94 -22.20 16.90
C LYS A 536 -13.83 -23.05 17.54
N PHE A 537 -12.63 -22.94 17.00
CA PHE A 537 -11.43 -23.63 17.47
C PHE A 537 -11.10 -23.33 18.94
N GLU A 538 -11.05 -22.07 19.39
CA GLU A 538 -10.84 -21.71 20.81
C GLU A 538 -11.94 -22.23 21.75
N ARG A 539 -13.14 -22.50 21.20
CA ARG A 539 -14.28 -23.06 21.95
C ARG A 539 -14.37 -24.58 21.86
N GLY A 540 -13.41 -25.26 21.23
CA GLY A 540 -13.41 -26.72 21.04
C GLY A 540 -14.37 -27.24 19.97
N TYR A 541 -15.08 -26.38 19.24
CA TYR A 541 -15.94 -26.80 18.12
C TYR A 541 -15.08 -27.07 16.91
N ASN A 542 -14.98 -28.34 16.52
CA ASN A 542 -14.25 -28.74 15.33
C ASN A 542 -14.99 -28.34 14.04
N SER A 543 -14.23 -28.27 12.94
CA SER A 543 -14.77 -28.28 11.57
C SER A 543 -13.90 -29.07 10.60
N ASP A 544 -12.68 -29.43 11.03
CA ASP A 544 -11.71 -30.19 10.24
C ASP A 544 -11.71 -31.68 10.71
N HIS A 545 -12.79 -32.09 11.40
CA HIS A 545 -13.20 -33.49 11.60
C HIS A 545 -14.60 -33.67 11.01
N ASN A 546 -14.74 -34.54 10.01
CA ASN A 546 -16.04 -34.96 9.48
C ASN A 546 -16.71 -36.02 10.38
N ASP A 547 -16.45 -35.94 11.69
CA ASP A 547 -17.05 -36.84 12.70
C ASP A 547 -18.34 -36.23 13.26
N ASP A 548 -18.46 -34.90 13.32
CA ASP A 548 -19.62 -34.18 13.86
C ASP A 548 -20.92 -34.39 13.05
N ASP A 549 -20.84 -34.62 11.73
CA ASP A 549 -22.01 -35.00 10.90
C ASP A 549 -22.52 -36.43 11.26
N ASP A 550 -21.66 -37.26 11.86
CA ASP A 550 -21.93 -38.67 12.22
C ASP A 550 -22.49 -38.79 13.66
N GLU A 551 -22.35 -37.74 14.51
CA GLU A 551 -22.92 -37.69 15.87
C GLU A 551 -24.36 -37.18 15.92
N ILE A 552 -24.79 -36.34 14.97
CA ILE A 552 -26.15 -35.77 14.95
C ILE A 552 -27.21 -36.81 14.49
N GLU A 553 -26.81 -37.91 13.83
CA GLU A 553 -27.68 -39.07 13.60
C GLU A 553 -27.88 -39.97 14.85
N GLY A 554 -27.25 -39.65 15.99
CA GLY A 554 -27.36 -40.40 17.26
C GLY A 554 -28.72 -40.36 17.98
N LEU A 555 -29.81 -40.01 17.30
CA LEU A 555 -31.13 -39.70 17.90
C LEU A 555 -32.25 -40.73 17.64
N ASP A 556 -31.92 -42.00 17.40
CA ASP A 556 -32.59 -43.09 18.14
C ASP A 556 -31.73 -44.37 18.19
N LEU A 557 -31.40 -44.82 19.41
CA LEU A 557 -30.65 -46.07 19.67
C LEU A 557 -31.38 -47.00 20.66
N ASN A 558 -32.67 -46.77 20.91
CA ASN A 558 -33.43 -47.53 21.91
C ASN A 558 -33.86 -48.94 21.45
N GLU A 559 -33.59 -49.35 20.20
CA GLU A 559 -34.03 -50.65 19.65
C GLU A 559 -32.88 -51.63 19.27
N LEU A 560 -31.60 -51.25 19.40
CA LEU A 560 -30.46 -52.12 19.04
C LEU A 560 -29.86 -52.87 20.23
N SER A 561 -29.49 -54.14 20.04
CA SER A 561 -28.83 -54.95 21.07
C SER A 561 -27.35 -54.63 21.25
N ALA A 562 -26.79 -54.96 22.41
CA ALA A 562 -25.40 -54.65 22.75
C ALA A 562 -24.37 -55.29 21.78
N GLU A 563 -24.63 -56.52 21.31
CA GLU A 563 -23.75 -57.20 20.35
C GLU A 563 -23.75 -56.50 18.98
N GLU A 564 -24.91 -55.99 18.53
CA GLU A 564 -25.02 -55.24 17.27
C GLU A 564 -24.30 -53.89 17.34
N GLN A 565 -24.38 -53.21 18.48
CA GLN A 565 -23.64 -51.96 18.72
C GLN A 565 -22.12 -52.18 18.73
N GLU A 566 -21.63 -53.28 19.30
CA GLU A 566 -20.19 -53.61 19.31
C GLU A 566 -19.69 -53.99 17.90
N ILE A 567 -20.48 -54.74 17.12
CA ILE A 567 -20.18 -55.04 15.71
C ILE A 567 -20.14 -53.76 14.86
N LEU A 568 -21.11 -52.85 15.04
CA LEU A 568 -21.13 -51.55 14.34
C LEU A 568 -19.91 -50.69 14.68
N LYS A 569 -19.51 -50.63 15.95
CA LYS A 569 -18.27 -49.94 16.38
C LYS A 569 -17.03 -50.57 15.75
N ALA A 570 -16.93 -51.91 15.71
CA ALA A 570 -15.81 -52.60 15.08
C ALA A 570 -15.72 -52.35 13.57
N VAL A 571 -16.86 -52.29 12.86
CA VAL A 571 -16.91 -51.99 11.42
C VAL A 571 -16.57 -50.52 11.14
N LYS A 572 -17.17 -49.55 11.86
CA LYS A 572 -16.81 -48.12 11.73
C LYS A 572 -15.33 -47.87 12.07
N ALA A 573 -14.75 -48.59 13.04
CA ALA A 573 -13.33 -48.51 13.35
C ALA A 573 -12.44 -49.03 12.20
N GLN A 574 -12.84 -50.10 11.51
CA GLN A 574 -12.10 -50.63 10.35
C GLN A 574 -12.19 -49.69 9.13
N THR A 575 -13.35 -49.13 8.82
CA THR A 575 -13.48 -48.16 7.70
C THR A 575 -12.67 -46.90 7.98
N LYS A 576 -12.78 -46.31 9.18
CA LYS A 576 -12.01 -45.13 9.60
C LYS A 576 -10.49 -45.38 9.61
N ALA A 577 -10.06 -46.63 9.86
CA ALA A 577 -8.66 -47.04 9.73
C ALA A 577 -8.21 -47.23 8.27
N GLU A 578 -9.07 -47.70 7.37
CA GLU A 578 -8.78 -47.72 5.93
C GLU A 578 -8.72 -46.31 5.32
N GLU A 579 -9.60 -45.39 5.74
CA GLU A 579 -9.63 -44.02 5.24
C GLU A 579 -8.41 -43.23 5.70
N LYS A 580 -8.01 -43.32 6.98
CA LYS A 580 -6.71 -42.80 7.46
C LYS A 580 -5.51 -43.42 6.72
N ARG A 581 -5.64 -44.63 6.16
CA ARG A 581 -4.62 -45.25 5.29
C ARG A 581 -4.63 -44.74 3.85
N LYS A 582 -5.79 -44.33 3.32
CA LYS A 582 -5.97 -43.80 1.96
C LYS A 582 -5.66 -42.30 1.88
N HIS A 583 -5.93 -41.54 2.94
CA HIS A 583 -5.66 -40.10 3.05
C HIS A 583 -4.70 -39.75 4.21
N PRO A 584 -3.40 -40.09 4.11
CA PRO A 584 -2.38 -39.73 5.11
C PRO A 584 -1.86 -38.28 4.97
N ILE A 585 -2.35 -37.53 3.98
CA ILE A 585 -1.96 -36.14 3.69
C ILE A 585 -3.11 -35.24 4.13
N ALA A 586 -2.82 -34.18 4.89
CA ALA A 586 -3.80 -33.14 5.20
C ALA A 586 -4.41 -32.58 3.89
N PRO A 587 -5.73 -32.28 3.84
CA PRO A 587 -6.38 -31.85 2.61
C PRO A 587 -5.66 -30.65 2.00
N GLU A 588 -5.43 -30.67 0.69
CA GLU A 588 -4.67 -29.59 0.05
C GLU A 588 -5.38 -28.25 0.27
N PRO A 589 -4.65 -27.18 0.63
CA PRO A 589 -5.30 -25.95 1.10
C PRO A 589 -6.17 -25.29 0.02
N GLU A 590 -7.49 -25.31 0.24
CA GLU A 590 -8.46 -24.81 -0.75
C GLU A 590 -8.13 -23.38 -1.21
N ILE A 591 -8.12 -23.18 -2.53
CA ILE A 591 -7.82 -21.90 -3.16
C ILE A 591 -9.14 -21.15 -3.37
N ASP A 592 -9.31 -20.08 -2.60
CA ASP A 592 -10.41 -19.13 -2.78
C ASP A 592 -10.31 -18.47 -4.18
N TYR A 593 -11.21 -18.83 -5.08
CA TYR A 593 -11.38 -18.23 -6.40
C TYR A 593 -12.41 -17.08 -6.41
N GLY A 594 -12.91 -16.67 -5.23
CA GLY A 594 -13.99 -15.70 -5.10
C GLY A 594 -15.37 -16.28 -5.50
N PRO A 595 -16.44 -15.48 -5.42
CA PRO A 595 -17.81 -15.95 -5.61
C PRO A 595 -18.23 -16.21 -7.07
N ARG A 596 -17.32 -15.96 -8.03
CA ARG A 596 -17.55 -16.05 -9.49
C ARG A 596 -16.33 -16.64 -10.22
N PRO A 597 -15.95 -17.90 -9.92
CA PRO A 597 -14.76 -18.55 -10.49
C PRO A 597 -14.82 -18.71 -12.02
N GLU A 598 -16.01 -18.62 -12.63
CA GLU A 598 -16.24 -18.62 -14.07
C GLU A 598 -15.74 -17.35 -14.80
N LEU A 599 -15.47 -16.27 -14.07
CA LEU A 599 -14.87 -15.03 -14.62
C LEU A 599 -13.34 -15.04 -14.65
N LEU A 600 -12.69 -16.08 -14.09
CA LEU A 600 -11.25 -16.24 -14.11
C LEU A 600 -10.82 -17.10 -15.30
N SER A 601 -9.81 -16.65 -16.04
CA SER A 601 -9.15 -17.52 -17.03
C SER A 601 -8.39 -18.66 -16.33
N GLU A 602 -8.13 -19.75 -17.04
CA GLU A 602 -7.30 -20.84 -16.50
C GLU A 602 -5.90 -20.35 -16.11
N ARG A 603 -5.34 -19.36 -16.84
CA ARG A 603 -4.08 -18.72 -16.47
C ARG A 603 -4.19 -17.99 -15.13
N ASP A 604 -5.33 -17.36 -14.83
CA ASP A 604 -5.55 -16.68 -13.54
C ASP A 604 -5.73 -17.65 -12.38
N LYS A 605 -6.38 -18.79 -12.61
CA LYS A 605 -6.45 -19.88 -11.63
C LYS A 605 -5.04 -20.43 -11.33
N GLN A 606 -4.22 -20.63 -12.38
CA GLN A 606 -2.81 -20.98 -12.24
C GLN A 606 -1.98 -19.90 -11.52
N ARG A 607 -2.24 -18.59 -11.73
CA ARG A 607 -1.59 -17.50 -10.98
C ARG A 607 -1.90 -17.59 -9.48
N LEU A 608 -3.16 -17.81 -9.13
CA LEU A 608 -3.58 -17.97 -7.72
C LEU A 608 -2.98 -19.23 -7.08
N ALA A 609 -2.93 -20.35 -7.81
CA ALA A 609 -2.28 -21.59 -7.37
C ALA A 609 -0.76 -21.44 -7.22
N ALA A 610 -0.09 -20.70 -8.11
CA ALA A 610 1.33 -20.41 -7.99
C ALA A 610 1.64 -19.53 -6.77
N VAL A 611 0.83 -18.50 -6.49
CA VAL A 611 0.97 -17.67 -5.28
C VAL A 611 0.66 -18.46 -4.00
N GLU A 612 -0.27 -19.42 -4.06
CA GLU A 612 -0.58 -20.35 -2.97
C GLU A 612 0.64 -21.24 -2.64
N LYS A 613 1.11 -22.00 -3.62
CA LYS A 613 2.29 -22.87 -3.50
C LYS A 613 3.51 -22.08 -3.01
N PHE A 614 3.77 -20.94 -3.64
CA PHE A 614 4.86 -20.05 -3.26
C PHE A 614 4.78 -19.64 -1.78
N TYR A 615 3.62 -19.24 -1.26
CA TYR A 615 3.52 -18.85 0.14
C TYR A 615 3.78 -20.04 1.08
N ARG A 616 3.23 -21.23 0.77
CA ARG A 616 3.49 -22.46 1.54
C ARG A 616 4.99 -22.78 1.59
N ASP A 617 5.67 -22.79 0.43
CA ASP A 617 7.09 -23.13 0.36
C ASP A 617 8.00 -22.02 0.91
N ALA A 618 7.60 -20.75 0.78
CA ALA A 618 8.35 -19.61 1.29
C ALA A 618 8.24 -19.41 2.81
N LEU A 619 7.15 -19.86 3.44
CA LEU A 619 6.80 -19.58 4.85
C LEU A 619 7.98 -19.70 5.85
N PRO A 620 8.80 -20.78 5.84
CA PRO A 620 9.92 -20.94 6.79
C PRO A 620 11.06 -19.91 6.60
N HIS A 621 11.08 -19.23 5.46
CA HIS A 621 12.19 -18.37 5.03
C HIS A 621 11.76 -16.93 4.69
N LEU A 622 10.46 -16.59 4.81
CA LEU A 622 9.94 -15.24 4.56
C LEU A 622 10.64 -14.16 5.42
N GLN A 623 11.00 -14.46 6.67
CA GLN A 623 11.77 -13.53 7.51
C GLN A 623 13.18 -13.28 6.93
N SER A 624 13.85 -14.33 6.45
CA SER A 624 15.17 -14.20 5.81
C SER A 624 15.09 -13.40 4.50
N LEU A 625 14.04 -13.62 3.70
CA LEU A 625 13.77 -12.77 2.53
C LEU A 625 13.60 -11.31 2.94
N VAL A 626 12.76 -11.02 3.94
CA VAL A 626 12.53 -9.65 4.40
C VAL A 626 13.86 -8.99 4.83
N ILE A 627 14.68 -9.66 5.64
CA ILE A 627 15.99 -9.14 6.06
C ILE A 627 16.89 -8.79 4.85
N VAL A 628 16.97 -9.66 3.84
CA VAL A 628 17.72 -9.39 2.60
C VAL A 628 17.13 -8.23 1.82
N LEU A 629 15.80 -8.14 1.72
CA LEU A 629 15.08 -7.04 1.08
C LEU A 629 15.12 -5.72 1.88
N LEU A 630 15.70 -5.67 3.08
CA LEU A 630 15.99 -4.43 3.81
C LEU A 630 17.47 -4.04 3.79
N ARG A 631 18.40 -5.00 3.60
CA ARG A 631 19.86 -4.78 3.58
C ARG A 631 20.29 -3.63 2.63
N PRO A 632 19.80 -3.50 1.39
CA PRO A 632 20.17 -2.37 0.54
C PRO A 632 19.62 -1.00 1.00
N ILE A 633 18.48 -0.93 1.71
CA ILE A 633 18.00 0.35 2.28
C ILE A 633 18.99 0.83 3.35
N LEU A 634 19.49 -0.09 4.17
CA LEU A 634 20.51 0.19 5.18
C LEU A 634 21.85 0.62 4.55
N LEU A 635 22.28 -0.03 3.46
CA LEU A 635 23.47 0.37 2.70
C LEU A 635 23.31 1.78 2.11
N ASN A 636 22.17 2.08 1.49
CA ASN A 636 21.87 3.41 0.93
C ASN A 636 21.91 4.49 2.02
N VAL A 637 21.21 4.27 3.14
CA VAL A 637 21.24 5.18 4.31
C VAL A 637 22.65 5.39 4.83
N THR A 638 23.46 4.33 4.91
CA THR A 638 24.84 4.39 5.42
C THR A 638 25.73 5.19 4.47
N ALA A 639 25.64 4.97 3.16
CA ALA A 639 26.40 5.72 2.16
C ALA A 639 26.01 7.22 2.13
N ILE A 640 24.72 7.54 2.17
CA ILE A 640 24.24 8.94 2.21
C ILE A 640 24.76 9.65 3.47
N VAL A 641 24.75 8.99 4.63
CA VAL A 641 25.28 9.57 5.89
C VAL A 641 26.81 9.71 5.84
N ALA A 642 27.53 8.78 5.23
CA ALA A 642 28.98 8.87 5.06
C ALA A 642 29.42 10.02 4.13
N GLN A 643 28.57 10.39 3.15
CA GLN A 643 28.80 11.50 2.23
C GLN A 643 28.46 12.88 2.82
N GLN A 644 27.84 12.98 4.00
CA GLN A 644 27.57 14.26 4.65
C GLN A 644 28.84 14.78 5.38
N PRO A 645 29.33 16.00 5.07
CA PRO A 645 30.54 16.53 5.70
C PRO A 645 30.32 16.76 7.19
N GLN A 646 31.11 16.08 8.03
CA GLN A 646 31.02 16.20 9.48
C GLN A 646 31.37 17.63 9.93
N GLN A 647 30.37 18.38 10.37
CA GLN A 647 30.58 19.59 11.15
C GLN A 647 31.16 19.20 12.51
N ALA A 648 32.44 19.50 12.73
CA ALA A 648 33.15 19.15 13.96
C ALA A 648 32.49 19.79 15.20
N PRO A 649 32.33 19.08 16.33
CA PRO A 649 31.72 19.64 17.54
C PRO A 649 32.51 20.83 18.09
N PRO A 650 31.84 21.94 18.47
CA PRO A 650 32.52 23.14 18.94
C PRO A 650 33.03 23.01 20.38
N GLY A 651 34.27 22.51 20.52
CA GLY A 651 35.21 22.99 21.54
C GLY A 651 35.58 22.03 22.68
N MET A 652 36.90 21.89 22.87
CA MET A 652 37.56 21.76 24.18
C MET A 652 38.99 22.29 24.03
N GLY A 653 39.35 23.34 24.79
CA GLY A 653 40.47 24.22 24.41
C GLY A 653 41.77 24.12 25.22
N ARG A 654 42.80 24.82 24.75
CA ARG A 654 43.94 25.36 25.53
C ARG A 654 44.17 26.82 25.11
N GLY A 655 44.56 27.69 26.04
CA GLY A 655 44.45 29.15 25.89
C GLY A 655 45.75 29.96 26.03
N ASN A 656 45.60 31.21 26.51
CA ASN A 656 46.59 32.29 26.67
C ASN A 656 47.09 32.89 25.33
N ASN A 657 46.55 34.03 24.87
CA ASN A 657 46.74 35.35 25.51
C ASN A 657 45.61 36.37 25.23
N PRO A 658 45.51 37.47 26.02
CA PRO A 658 44.55 38.57 25.84
C PRO A 658 45.12 39.75 25.01
N VAL A 659 44.40 40.89 25.01
CA VAL A 659 44.57 42.16 24.26
C VAL A 659 43.82 42.14 22.90
N MET A 660 42.59 42.66 22.74
CA MET A 660 41.95 43.96 23.11
C MET A 660 41.98 44.99 21.97
N ASN A 661 40.97 44.95 21.09
CA ASN A 661 40.18 46.13 20.72
C ASN A 661 38.77 45.70 20.30
N GLY A 662 37.76 46.58 20.41
CA GLY A 662 36.35 46.23 20.24
C GLY A 662 35.66 46.85 19.02
N GLY A 663 34.67 46.13 18.48
CA GLY A 663 33.76 46.61 17.43
C GLY A 663 32.52 45.70 17.34
N PRO A 664 31.28 46.21 17.16
CA PRO A 664 30.08 45.36 17.20
C PRO A 664 29.92 44.49 15.95
N SER A 665 29.41 43.27 16.13
CA SER A 665 29.05 42.36 15.05
C SER A 665 27.83 42.87 14.28
N ALA A 666 28.05 43.54 13.15
CA ALA A 666 26.99 43.92 12.21
C ALA A 666 26.67 42.77 11.22
N ASN A 667 25.38 42.56 10.98
CA ASN A 667 24.87 41.47 10.13
C ASN A 667 25.33 41.63 8.67
N ARG A 668 26.21 40.74 8.20
CA ARG A 668 26.80 40.84 6.84
C ARG A 668 25.99 40.04 5.82
N GLN A 669 24.81 40.54 5.48
CA GLN A 669 24.14 40.14 4.24
C GLN A 669 25.09 40.41 3.07
N GLN A 670 25.34 39.39 2.23
CA GLN A 670 26.06 39.60 0.97
C GLN A 670 25.12 40.29 0.00
N GLN A 671 25.38 41.58 -0.23
CA GLN A 671 24.71 42.37 -1.25
C GLN A 671 25.49 42.16 -2.56
N GLU A 672 25.01 41.24 -3.40
CA GLU A 672 25.65 40.94 -4.68
C GLU A 672 25.53 42.15 -5.63
N LEU A 673 26.66 42.59 -6.19
CA LEU A 673 26.66 43.54 -7.30
C LEU A 673 26.59 42.75 -8.62
N PRO A 674 25.69 43.08 -9.55
CA PRO A 674 25.66 42.45 -10.86
C PRO A 674 26.89 42.90 -11.68
N GLY A 675 27.73 41.96 -12.12
CA GLY A 675 28.80 42.28 -13.08
C GLY A 675 30.03 41.38 -13.15
N GLN A 676 30.25 40.43 -12.22
CA GLN A 676 31.41 39.51 -12.30
C GLN A 676 31.05 38.06 -11.97
N SER A 677 30.80 37.28 -13.02
CA SER A 677 30.73 35.81 -12.97
C SER A 677 32.14 35.22 -12.85
N LEU A 678 32.68 35.17 -11.63
CA LEU A 678 33.80 34.29 -11.32
C LEU A 678 33.38 32.83 -11.56
N PRO A 679 34.22 31.98 -12.18
CA PRO A 679 33.90 30.56 -12.33
C PRO A 679 33.63 29.93 -10.97
N LYS A 680 32.54 29.16 -10.87
CA LYS A 680 32.38 28.21 -9.77
C LYS A 680 33.61 27.29 -9.78
N PRO A 681 34.26 27.01 -8.63
CA PRO A 681 35.28 25.97 -8.60
C PRO A 681 34.62 24.66 -9.06
N PRO A 682 35.32 23.83 -9.86
CA PRO A 682 34.74 22.60 -10.36
C PRO A 682 34.29 21.74 -9.18
N THR A 683 33.04 21.30 -9.22
CA THR A 683 32.58 20.20 -8.37
C THR A 683 33.47 19.00 -8.66
N PRO A 684 34.01 18.30 -7.64
CA PRO A 684 34.80 17.10 -7.90
C PRO A 684 33.92 16.10 -8.66
N GLU A 685 34.37 15.72 -9.85
CA GLU A 685 33.68 14.72 -10.66
C GLU A 685 33.78 13.37 -9.93
N LEU A 686 32.62 12.73 -9.71
CA LEU A 686 32.56 11.40 -9.12
C LEU A 686 33.32 10.43 -10.04
N SER A 687 34.15 9.57 -9.45
CA SER A 687 34.84 8.53 -10.21
C SER A 687 33.84 7.55 -10.84
N LEU A 688 34.23 6.91 -11.95
CA LEU A 688 33.38 5.93 -12.62
C LEU A 688 32.92 4.79 -11.69
N GLU A 689 33.76 4.42 -10.72
CA GLU A 689 33.43 3.43 -9.69
C GLU A 689 32.35 3.94 -8.71
N GLU A 690 32.42 5.20 -8.27
CA GLU A 690 31.38 5.82 -7.43
C GLU A 690 30.05 5.99 -8.18
N VAL A 691 30.10 6.30 -9.48
CA VAL A 691 28.92 6.40 -10.36
C VAL A 691 28.29 5.02 -10.57
N ASP A 692 29.07 3.99 -10.89
CA ASP A 692 28.57 2.61 -11.03
C ASP A 692 28.02 2.06 -9.71
N ALA A 693 28.67 2.35 -8.58
CA ALA A 693 28.19 2.00 -7.25
C ALA A 693 26.93 2.80 -6.86
N ALA A 694 26.70 3.99 -7.40
CA ALA A 694 25.44 4.72 -7.25
C ALA A 694 24.33 4.14 -8.13
N ARG A 695 24.59 3.92 -9.44
CA ARG A 695 23.67 3.28 -10.38
C ARG A 695 23.23 1.90 -9.89
N THR A 696 24.16 1.07 -9.42
CA THR A 696 23.88 -0.26 -8.86
C THR A 696 22.97 -0.18 -7.63
N ARG A 697 23.13 0.85 -6.78
CA ARG A 697 22.22 1.10 -5.63
C ARG A 697 20.82 1.54 -6.08
N GLU A 698 20.69 2.34 -7.14
CA GLU A 698 19.38 2.68 -7.71
C GLU A 698 18.67 1.45 -8.30
N ILE A 699 19.38 0.65 -9.10
CA ILE A 699 18.84 -0.58 -9.71
C ILE A 699 18.44 -1.60 -8.64
N THR A 700 19.27 -1.77 -7.60
CA THR A 700 18.91 -2.60 -6.43
C THR A 700 17.67 -2.07 -5.72
N SER A 701 17.53 -0.74 -5.60
CA SER A 701 16.34 -0.08 -5.01
C SER A 701 15.08 -0.29 -5.84
N LYS A 702 15.19 -0.25 -7.17
CA LYS A 702 14.11 -0.59 -8.10
C LYS A 702 13.67 -2.05 -7.89
N ALA A 703 14.60 -3.00 -8.00
CA ALA A 703 14.32 -4.43 -7.87
C ALA A 703 13.70 -4.79 -6.51
N MET A 704 14.32 -4.38 -5.39
CA MET A 704 13.85 -4.72 -4.04
C MET A 704 12.45 -4.13 -3.75
N THR A 705 12.17 -2.91 -4.19
CA THR A 705 10.87 -2.27 -3.95
C THR A 705 9.79 -2.82 -4.87
N GLY A 706 10.15 -3.23 -6.10
CA GLY A 706 9.32 -4.01 -7.03
C GLY A 706 8.89 -5.36 -6.44
N ILE A 707 9.84 -6.13 -5.89
CA ILE A 707 9.56 -7.39 -5.17
C ILE A 707 8.59 -7.14 -4.00
N LEU A 708 8.92 -6.20 -3.11
CA LEU A 708 8.09 -5.91 -1.93
C LEU A 708 6.67 -5.48 -2.31
N ILE A 709 6.49 -4.60 -3.30
CA ILE A 709 5.16 -4.12 -3.68
C ILE A 709 4.34 -5.20 -4.39
N LEU A 710 4.96 -6.06 -5.22
CA LEU A 710 4.28 -7.16 -5.90
C LEU A 710 3.89 -8.28 -4.93
N LEU A 711 4.79 -8.73 -4.04
CA LEU A 711 4.44 -9.74 -3.03
C LEU A 711 3.32 -9.23 -2.10
N LEU A 712 3.38 -7.97 -1.64
CA LEU A 712 2.31 -7.35 -0.85
C LEU A 712 1.02 -7.04 -1.64
N LYS A 713 1.03 -7.15 -2.99
CA LYS A 713 -0.18 -7.14 -3.82
C LYS A 713 -0.72 -8.58 -3.92
N TRP A 714 0.09 -9.51 -4.43
CA TRP A 714 -0.30 -10.90 -4.71
C TRP A 714 -0.73 -11.69 -3.47
N LEU A 715 0.02 -11.62 -2.37
CA LEU A 715 -0.36 -12.29 -1.13
C LEU A 715 -1.71 -11.79 -0.59
N ARG A 716 -2.05 -10.51 -0.80
CA ARG A 716 -3.34 -9.93 -0.39
C ARG A 716 -4.51 -10.36 -1.27
N VAL A 717 -4.24 -10.68 -2.55
CA VAL A 717 -5.24 -11.22 -3.48
C VAL A 717 -5.46 -12.72 -3.24
N SER A 718 -4.40 -13.47 -2.88
CA SER A 718 -4.53 -14.86 -2.43
C SER A 718 -5.28 -14.95 -1.10
N HIS A 719 -4.75 -14.35 -0.01
CA HIS A 719 -5.45 -14.32 1.27
C HIS A 719 -4.96 -13.20 2.20
N VAL A 720 -5.90 -12.44 2.79
CA VAL A 720 -5.62 -11.27 3.64
C VAL A 720 -4.55 -11.54 4.72
N LEU A 721 -4.64 -12.65 5.44
CA LEU A 721 -3.70 -12.97 6.52
C LEU A 721 -2.28 -13.30 6.05
N LYS A 722 -2.09 -13.80 4.81
CA LYS A 722 -0.76 -14.00 4.20
C LYS A 722 -0.06 -12.65 3.98
N PHE A 723 -0.83 -11.65 3.53
CA PHE A 723 -0.37 -10.27 3.43
C PHE A 723 -0.10 -9.65 4.81
N GLU A 724 -0.98 -9.85 5.79
CA GLU A 724 -0.78 -9.31 7.14
C GLU A 724 0.50 -9.87 7.77
N TYR A 725 0.77 -11.17 7.64
CA TYR A 725 2.02 -11.81 8.06
C TYR A 725 3.26 -11.18 7.42
N MET A 726 3.24 -10.93 6.10
CA MET A 726 4.32 -10.22 5.42
C MET A 726 4.50 -8.78 5.94
N THR A 727 3.41 -8.07 6.29
CA THR A 727 3.52 -6.74 6.90
C THR A 727 3.99 -6.76 8.36
N GLN A 728 3.69 -7.82 9.12
CA GLN A 728 4.21 -8.04 10.47
C GLN A 728 5.73 -8.23 10.41
N LEU A 729 6.22 -9.14 9.56
CA LEU A 729 7.66 -9.35 9.34
C LEU A 729 8.40 -8.05 8.93
N LEU A 730 7.80 -7.23 8.06
CA LEU A 730 8.37 -5.93 7.67
C LEU A 730 8.39 -4.91 8.82
N LEU A 731 7.33 -4.84 9.63
CA LEU A 731 7.26 -3.99 10.80
C LEU A 731 8.31 -4.38 11.84
N ASP A 732 8.36 -5.67 12.18
CA ASP A 732 9.25 -6.25 13.19
C ASP A 732 10.73 -6.18 12.74
N SER A 733 10.98 -6.25 11.42
CA SER A 733 12.30 -6.00 10.81
C SER A 733 12.63 -4.50 10.64
N ASN A 734 11.88 -3.60 11.30
CA ASN A 734 12.14 -2.15 11.34
C ASN A 734 12.04 -1.41 9.99
N TYR A 735 11.22 -1.88 9.03
CA TYR A 735 11.01 -1.21 7.74
C TYR A 735 10.63 0.26 7.88
N VAL A 736 9.69 0.58 8.78
CA VAL A 736 9.14 1.93 8.96
C VAL A 736 10.22 2.94 9.38
N PRO A 737 10.95 2.78 10.51
CA PRO A 737 12.01 3.71 10.88
C PRO A 737 13.19 3.70 9.89
N LEU A 738 13.49 2.58 9.22
CA LEU A 738 14.57 2.51 8.22
C LEU A 738 14.28 3.37 6.98
N VAL A 739 13.06 3.29 6.43
CA VAL A 739 12.64 4.15 5.30
C VAL A 739 12.45 5.60 5.73
N LEU A 740 11.94 5.87 6.95
CA LEU A 740 11.91 7.24 7.47
C LEU A 740 13.32 7.83 7.62
N LYS A 741 14.32 7.03 8.00
CA LYS A 741 15.73 7.46 8.03
C LYS A 741 16.26 7.78 6.62
N LEU A 742 15.93 6.98 5.61
CA LEU A 742 16.26 7.27 4.21
C LEU A 742 15.69 8.63 3.76
N PHE A 743 14.38 8.85 3.94
CA PHE A 743 13.71 10.12 3.61
C PHE A 743 14.17 11.33 4.46
N ALA A 744 14.76 11.10 5.64
CA ALA A 744 15.29 12.17 6.48
C ALA A 744 16.66 12.70 5.97
N HIS A 745 17.55 11.79 5.55
CA HIS A 745 18.91 12.14 5.14
C HIS A 745 19.04 12.53 3.66
N GLN A 746 18.15 12.05 2.78
CA GLN A 746 18.13 12.45 1.37
C GLN A 746 17.33 13.74 1.12
N ASP A 747 17.67 14.47 0.06
CA ASP A 747 16.77 15.45 -0.55
C ASP A 747 15.99 14.77 -1.68
N VAL A 748 14.67 14.68 -1.53
CA VAL A 748 13.79 13.94 -2.44
C VAL A 748 13.80 14.57 -3.84
N GLN A 749 14.01 15.89 -3.95
CA GLN A 749 14.11 16.56 -5.24
C GLN A 749 15.43 16.19 -5.94
N GLN A 750 16.57 16.34 -5.24
CA GLN A 750 17.90 16.00 -5.79
C GLN A 750 18.01 14.51 -6.19
N VAL A 751 17.31 13.62 -5.48
CA VAL A 751 17.27 12.18 -5.80
C VAL A 751 16.43 11.86 -7.03
N VAL A 752 15.36 12.60 -7.35
CA VAL A 752 14.66 12.40 -8.64
C VAL A 752 15.40 13.08 -9.80
N ASP A 753 16.31 14.00 -9.51
CA ASP A 753 17.09 14.76 -10.49
C ASP A 753 18.47 14.13 -10.81
N SER A 754 18.89 13.10 -10.07
CA SER A 754 20.23 12.51 -10.19
C SER A 754 20.37 11.58 -11.40
N LYS A 755 21.30 11.89 -12.32
CA LYS A 755 21.72 11.01 -13.43
C LYS A 755 22.89 10.13 -12.99
N MET A 756 22.66 8.82 -12.85
CA MET A 756 23.72 7.82 -12.61
C MET A 756 24.00 6.93 -13.82
N ASP A 757 23.15 6.99 -14.86
CA ASP A 757 23.45 6.36 -16.15
C ASP A 757 24.44 7.21 -16.96
N ARG A 758 25.33 6.52 -17.69
CA ARG A 758 26.27 7.10 -18.64
C ARG A 758 26.15 6.33 -19.95
N ALA A 759 25.62 6.98 -20.99
CA ALA A 759 25.37 6.32 -22.28
C ALA A 759 26.64 5.68 -22.86
N GLU A 760 27.79 6.35 -22.74
CA GLU A 760 29.13 5.86 -23.12
C GLU A 760 29.54 4.53 -22.46
N ASN A 761 29.05 4.24 -21.24
CA ASN A 761 29.36 3.01 -20.51
C ASN A 761 28.24 1.95 -20.60
N SER A 762 27.16 2.25 -21.32
CA SER A 762 26.04 1.31 -21.52
C SER A 762 26.46 0.04 -22.26
N PHE A 763 25.78 -1.07 -22.01
CA PHE A 763 25.95 -2.32 -22.74
C PHE A 763 25.75 -2.11 -24.25
N PHE A 764 24.80 -1.27 -24.65
CA PHE A 764 24.55 -0.96 -26.06
C PHE A 764 25.63 -0.08 -26.69
N HIS A 765 26.26 0.84 -25.95
CA HIS A 765 27.43 1.56 -26.44
C HIS A 765 28.63 0.62 -26.61
N PHE A 766 28.91 -0.25 -25.64
CA PHE A 766 29.92 -1.32 -25.78
C PHE A 766 29.66 -2.18 -27.03
N CYS A 767 28.41 -2.53 -27.31
CA CYS A 767 28.00 -3.26 -28.50
C CYS A 767 28.28 -2.48 -29.80
N ASN A 768 27.87 -1.21 -29.87
CA ASN A 768 28.09 -0.34 -31.03
C ASN A 768 29.58 -0.08 -31.29
N LEU A 769 30.37 0.16 -30.23
CA LEU A 769 31.81 0.42 -30.29
C LEU A 769 32.59 -0.74 -30.93
N LEU A 770 32.12 -1.97 -30.67
CA LEU A 770 32.67 -3.23 -31.18
C LEU A 770 31.95 -3.75 -32.43
N SER A 771 31.08 -2.99 -33.11
CA SER A 771 30.36 -3.51 -34.28
C SER A 771 31.15 -3.38 -35.59
N GLN A 772 31.06 -4.38 -36.47
CA GLN A 772 31.59 -4.31 -37.84
C GLN A 772 30.83 -3.30 -38.72
N SER A 773 29.65 -2.83 -38.30
CA SER A 773 28.94 -1.73 -38.98
C SER A 773 29.68 -0.40 -38.83
N ARG A 774 30.48 -0.22 -37.77
CA ARG A 774 31.29 0.97 -37.51
C ARG A 774 32.34 1.19 -38.60
N ASP A 775 33.04 0.14 -39.01
CA ASP A 775 34.09 0.22 -40.05
C ASP A 775 33.50 0.55 -41.43
N LYS A 776 32.23 0.20 -41.68
CA LYS A 776 31.49 0.60 -42.89
C LYS A 776 31.03 2.06 -42.79
N ALA A 777 30.42 2.46 -41.68
CA ALA A 777 29.98 3.85 -41.47
C ALA A 777 31.15 4.84 -41.56
N ALA A 778 32.32 4.49 -41.00
CA ALA A 778 33.55 5.28 -41.08
C ALA A 778 34.20 5.31 -42.48
N ALA A 779 33.80 4.41 -43.40
CA ALA A 779 34.25 4.43 -44.79
C ALA A 779 33.34 5.30 -45.67
N ASP A 780 32.02 5.29 -45.41
CA ASP A 780 31.05 6.16 -46.09
C ASP A 780 31.11 7.63 -45.60
N SER A 781 31.58 7.88 -44.37
CA SER A 781 31.74 9.23 -43.81
C SER A 781 33.02 9.95 -44.31
N ASN A 782 33.02 10.32 -45.59
CA ASN A 782 34.04 11.21 -46.19
C ASN A 782 33.42 12.56 -46.61
N ASP A 783 32.76 13.27 -45.70
CA ASP A 783 32.64 14.74 -45.67
C ASP A 783 32.00 15.23 -44.35
N ASP A 784 32.20 16.52 -44.04
CA ASP A 784 31.65 17.28 -42.90
C ASP A 784 31.88 16.73 -41.46
N ASP A 785 33.12 16.83 -40.98
CA ASP A 785 33.42 17.07 -39.56
C ASP A 785 32.89 18.47 -39.14
N THR A 786 31.56 18.63 -39.05
CA THR A 786 30.96 19.78 -38.35
C THR A 786 30.72 19.43 -36.89
N ASP A 787 31.66 19.85 -36.05
CA ASP A 787 31.69 19.68 -34.59
C ASP A 787 30.47 20.38 -33.93
N SER A 788 29.32 19.69 -33.97
CA SER A 788 28.03 20.18 -33.51
C SER A 788 27.78 19.76 -32.06
N ASN A 789 28.73 20.11 -31.18
CA ASN A 789 28.54 20.13 -29.73
C ASN A 789 27.56 21.25 -29.32
N SER A 790 26.34 21.20 -29.83
CA SER A 790 25.20 21.97 -29.33
C SER A 790 24.65 21.27 -28.08
N ASP A 791 25.46 21.30 -27.02
CA ASP A 791 25.07 20.92 -25.66
C ASP A 791 24.19 22.02 -25.04
N ASP A 792 23.25 22.55 -25.84
CA ASP A 792 22.08 23.31 -25.43
C ASP A 792 21.10 22.33 -24.76
N HIS A 793 21.55 21.76 -23.64
CA HIS A 793 20.69 21.38 -22.53
C HIS A 793 19.96 22.64 -22.08
N ALA A 794 18.88 22.98 -22.81
CA ALA A 794 17.90 23.98 -22.42
C ALA A 794 17.46 23.64 -21.00
N THR A 795 17.93 24.44 -20.03
CA THR A 795 17.79 24.13 -18.61
C THR A 795 16.35 24.40 -18.22
N SER A 796 15.49 23.40 -18.49
CA SER A 796 14.07 23.40 -18.16
C SER A 796 13.91 23.81 -16.71
N THR A 797 13.48 25.06 -16.51
CA THR A 797 13.51 25.72 -15.22
C THR A 797 12.48 25.04 -14.34
N ARG A 798 12.98 24.18 -13.44
CA ARG A 798 12.16 23.40 -12.52
C ARG A 798 11.15 24.34 -11.85
N PRO A 799 9.83 24.07 -11.97
CA PRO A 799 8.84 25.04 -11.58
C PRO A 799 9.01 25.37 -10.10
N GLU A 800 9.05 26.66 -9.76
CA GLU A 800 8.99 27.08 -8.37
C GLU A 800 7.65 26.61 -7.78
N VAL A 801 7.73 25.85 -6.70
CA VAL A 801 6.61 25.11 -6.13
C VAL A 801 6.42 25.42 -4.65
N ASP A 802 5.18 25.43 -4.22
CA ASP A 802 4.79 25.66 -2.84
C ASP A 802 5.07 24.44 -1.92
N GLU A 803 4.69 24.52 -0.66
CA GLU A 803 4.85 23.43 0.32
C GLU A 803 4.11 22.13 -0.02
N LEU A 804 3.14 22.17 -0.95
CA LEU A 804 2.31 21.06 -1.39
C LEU A 804 2.60 20.66 -2.85
N GLY A 805 3.62 21.24 -3.48
CA GLY A 805 4.02 20.93 -4.86
C GLY A 805 3.16 21.59 -5.93
N TYR A 806 2.35 22.61 -5.60
CA TYR A 806 1.64 23.40 -6.61
C TYR A 806 2.57 24.48 -7.20
N PRO A 807 2.51 24.75 -8.51
CA PRO A 807 3.35 25.74 -9.15
C PRO A 807 2.99 27.17 -8.70
N LEU A 808 4.01 27.98 -8.41
CA LEU A 808 3.90 29.39 -8.06
C LEU A 808 3.93 30.30 -9.31
N ASN A 809 4.61 29.84 -10.37
CA ASN A 809 4.76 30.52 -11.66
C ASN A 809 4.04 29.74 -12.76
N GLN A 810 3.90 30.32 -13.96
CA GLN A 810 3.45 29.56 -15.13
C GLN A 810 4.44 28.43 -15.41
N GLN A 811 3.93 27.20 -15.52
CA GLN A 811 4.74 26.01 -15.82
C GLN A 811 5.24 26.04 -17.28
N PRO A 812 6.34 25.33 -17.59
CA PRO A 812 6.69 25.01 -18.97
C PRO A 812 5.53 24.34 -19.71
N THR A 813 5.41 24.59 -21.02
CA THR A 813 4.37 24.00 -21.89
C THR A 813 4.54 22.48 -22.06
N GLU A 814 5.75 21.98 -21.81
CA GLU A 814 6.18 20.59 -22.02
C GLU A 814 6.59 19.98 -20.66
N PRO A 815 6.33 18.66 -20.44
CA PRO A 815 6.68 17.99 -19.19
C PRO A 815 8.20 17.88 -19.03
N ILE A 816 8.72 17.84 -17.80
CA ILE A 816 10.14 17.58 -17.56
C ILE A 816 10.43 16.13 -17.97
N THR A 817 11.16 15.98 -19.07
CA THR A 817 11.73 14.70 -19.53
C THR A 817 13.04 14.35 -18.83
N ASP A 818 13.64 15.27 -18.08
CA ASP A 818 14.94 15.09 -17.40
C ASP A 818 14.84 14.78 -15.89
N PHE A 819 14.88 13.48 -15.57
CA PHE A 819 14.78 12.90 -14.22
C PHE A 819 15.13 11.38 -14.21
N SER A 820 15.39 10.79 -13.03
CA SER A 820 15.58 9.33 -12.85
C SER A 820 14.25 8.57 -12.69
N ARG A 821 13.90 7.74 -13.69
CA ARG A 821 12.74 6.83 -13.65
C ARG A 821 12.85 5.84 -12.48
N ARG A 822 14.05 5.30 -12.22
CA ARG A 822 14.33 4.37 -11.10
C ARG A 822 14.04 4.98 -9.74
N ASN A 823 14.41 6.24 -9.55
CA ASN A 823 14.27 6.89 -8.24
C ASN A 823 12.82 7.28 -7.97
N PHE A 824 12.05 7.77 -8.96
CA PHE A 824 10.59 7.90 -8.80
C PHE A 824 9.93 6.56 -8.46
N PHE A 825 10.18 5.50 -9.24
CA PHE A 825 9.63 4.17 -9.00
C PHE A 825 9.93 3.68 -7.55
N SER A 826 11.18 3.80 -7.13
CA SER A 826 11.64 3.37 -5.80
C SER A 826 11.01 4.21 -4.68
N LEU A 827 11.02 5.54 -4.78
CA LEU A 827 10.44 6.45 -3.78
C LEU A 827 8.93 6.25 -3.64
N ILE A 828 8.22 6.13 -4.76
CA ILE A 828 6.78 5.85 -4.79
C ILE A 828 6.49 4.48 -4.13
N ASN A 829 7.30 3.45 -4.43
CA ASN A 829 7.11 2.13 -3.82
C ASN A 829 7.47 2.08 -2.33
N TYR A 830 8.50 2.79 -1.87
CA TYR A 830 8.79 2.92 -0.44
C TYR A 830 7.58 3.47 0.34
N LEU A 831 6.90 4.49 -0.19
CA LEU A 831 5.69 5.04 0.40
C LEU A 831 4.48 4.10 0.25
N ARG A 832 4.31 3.42 -0.90
CA ARG A 832 3.23 2.43 -1.11
C ARG A 832 3.32 1.23 -0.15
N VAL A 833 4.53 0.73 0.11
CA VAL A 833 4.78 -0.35 1.08
C VAL A 833 4.52 0.13 2.51
N MET A 834 5.00 1.33 2.89
CA MET A 834 4.69 1.92 4.21
C MET A 834 3.17 2.12 4.40
N GLN A 835 2.48 2.59 3.35
CA GLN A 835 1.03 2.82 3.37
C GLN A 835 0.25 1.49 3.47
N LYS A 836 0.74 0.41 2.84
CA LYS A 836 0.21 -0.95 3.00
C LYS A 836 0.40 -1.50 4.41
N ILE A 837 1.57 -1.28 5.03
CA ILE A 837 1.84 -1.72 6.41
C ILE A 837 0.90 -1.00 7.39
N CYS A 838 0.67 0.30 7.24
CA CYS A 838 -0.03 1.10 8.24
C CYS A 838 -1.53 1.38 7.97
N LYS A 839 -2.08 1.12 6.77
CA LYS A 839 -3.52 1.41 6.49
C LYS A 839 -4.43 0.61 7.44
N ASN A 840 -5.29 1.35 8.15
CA ASN A 840 -6.28 0.84 9.10
C ASN A 840 -5.66 0.00 10.24
N LYS A 841 -4.47 0.40 10.73
CA LYS A 841 -3.77 -0.21 11.86
C LYS A 841 -3.38 0.86 12.89
N ALA A 842 -4.23 1.08 13.89
CA ALA A 842 -4.04 2.14 14.89
C ALA A 842 -2.65 2.12 15.52
N HIS A 843 -2.19 0.96 15.99
CA HIS A 843 -0.87 0.78 16.59
C HIS A 843 0.28 1.21 15.66
N ARG A 844 0.22 0.80 14.39
CA ARG A 844 1.26 1.14 13.38
C ARG A 844 1.21 2.61 12.96
N ASN A 845 0.05 3.26 13.06
CA ASN A 845 -0.09 4.71 12.85
C ASN A 845 0.43 5.53 14.05
N LEU A 846 0.25 5.04 15.28
CA LEU A 846 0.84 5.64 16.48
C LEU A 846 2.38 5.63 16.42
N LEU A 847 2.98 4.55 15.91
CA LEU A 847 4.42 4.50 15.62
C LEU A 847 4.85 5.56 14.60
N LEU A 848 4.08 5.79 13.52
CA LEU A 848 4.38 6.86 12.54
C LEU A 848 4.36 8.26 13.16
N VAL A 849 3.48 8.51 14.14
CA VAL A 849 3.42 9.76 14.91
C VAL A 849 4.60 9.86 15.89
N GLN A 850 4.93 8.78 16.61
CA GLN A 850 6.07 8.69 17.52
C GLN A 850 7.40 8.97 16.80
N TYR A 851 7.59 8.41 15.60
CA TYR A 851 8.75 8.68 14.74
C TYR A 851 8.71 10.05 14.04
N LYS A 852 7.71 10.90 14.31
CA LYS A 852 7.54 12.24 13.73
C LYS A 852 7.53 12.25 12.19
N SER A 853 6.99 11.20 11.58
CA SER A 853 7.06 10.99 10.12
C SER A 853 6.47 12.14 9.30
N SER A 854 5.47 12.86 9.83
CA SER A 854 4.86 14.05 9.23
C SER A 854 5.78 15.27 9.07
N THR A 855 6.93 15.29 9.75
CA THR A 855 7.99 16.27 9.53
C THR A 855 8.96 15.82 8.44
N ILE A 856 9.29 14.51 8.42
CA ILE A 856 10.23 13.90 7.47
C ILE A 856 9.63 13.89 6.06
N LEU A 857 8.45 13.29 5.89
CA LEU A 857 7.84 13.02 4.59
C LEU A 857 7.26 14.28 3.91
N ARG A 858 7.20 15.42 4.60
CA ARG A 858 6.68 16.69 4.03
C ARG A 858 7.45 17.13 2.80
N LYS A 859 8.77 16.89 2.77
CA LYS A 859 9.62 17.22 1.61
C LYS A 859 9.08 16.59 0.32
N SER A 860 8.56 15.36 0.40
CA SER A 860 8.00 14.60 -0.72
C SER A 860 6.75 15.24 -1.32
N LEU A 861 6.04 16.11 -0.60
CA LEU A 861 4.90 16.85 -1.18
C LEU A 861 5.34 17.97 -2.13
N LYS A 862 6.55 18.50 -1.98
CA LYS A 862 7.06 19.58 -2.85
C LYS A 862 7.34 19.11 -4.27
N VAL A 863 7.71 17.85 -4.46
CA VAL A 863 8.00 17.31 -5.80
C VAL A 863 6.66 17.19 -6.55
N PRO A 864 6.46 17.86 -7.71
CA PRO A 864 5.19 17.89 -8.44
C PRO A 864 4.89 16.58 -9.21
N GLN A 865 4.95 15.43 -8.54
CA GLN A 865 4.65 14.11 -9.09
C GLN A 865 3.39 13.53 -8.39
N PRO A 866 2.30 13.18 -9.13
CA PRO A 866 1.01 12.83 -8.53
C PRO A 866 1.02 11.64 -7.55
N GLU A 867 1.59 10.50 -7.92
CA GLU A 867 1.65 9.29 -7.07
C GLU A 867 2.43 9.55 -5.78
N LEU A 868 3.57 10.22 -5.86
CA LEU A 868 4.43 10.52 -4.70
C LEU A 868 3.71 11.44 -3.71
N ARG A 869 3.05 12.50 -4.21
CA ARG A 869 2.16 13.37 -3.42
C ARG A 869 1.02 12.57 -2.81
N LEU A 870 0.30 11.77 -3.62
CA LEU A 870 -0.85 10.97 -3.19
C LEU A 870 -0.52 9.93 -2.11
N TYR A 871 0.59 9.21 -2.21
CA TYR A 871 0.99 8.23 -1.19
C TYR A 871 1.55 8.89 0.07
N THR A 872 2.17 10.07 -0.04
CA THR A 872 2.50 10.91 1.12
C THR A 872 1.23 11.39 1.84
N LEU A 873 0.23 11.92 1.11
CA LEU A 873 -1.04 12.36 1.67
C LEU A 873 -1.84 11.22 2.31
N LYS A 874 -1.82 10.00 1.74
CA LYS A 874 -2.41 8.80 2.36
C LYS A 874 -1.74 8.45 3.70
N LEU A 875 -0.40 8.54 3.78
CA LEU A 875 0.34 8.34 5.03
C LEU A 875 0.06 9.43 6.08
N PHE A 876 -0.31 10.63 5.65
CA PHE A 876 -0.77 11.69 6.55
C PHE A 876 -2.22 11.51 6.98
N LYS A 877 -3.13 11.08 6.07
CA LYS A 877 -4.52 10.73 6.39
C LYS A 877 -4.59 9.73 7.56
N ASN A 878 -3.78 8.68 7.47
CA ASN A 878 -3.58 7.68 8.51
C ASN A 878 -3.18 8.25 9.90
N GLN A 879 -2.59 9.44 9.98
CA GLN A 879 -2.04 10.01 11.22
C GLN A 879 -2.93 11.13 11.83
N VAL A 880 -3.81 11.77 11.05
CA VAL A 880 -4.60 12.92 11.53
C VAL A 880 -5.39 12.66 12.83
N PRO A 881 -6.02 11.48 13.05
CA PRO A 881 -6.74 11.20 14.30
C PRO A 881 -5.84 11.35 15.54
N TYR A 882 -4.69 10.67 15.55
CA TYR A 882 -3.75 10.64 16.67
C TYR A 882 -2.87 11.91 16.77
N CYS A 883 -2.90 12.80 15.77
CA CYS A 883 -2.23 14.10 15.82
C CYS A 883 -3.02 15.14 16.63
N GLY A 884 -2.43 15.66 17.71
CA GLY A 884 -3.06 16.66 18.58
C GLY A 884 -3.35 18.03 17.93
N ARG A 885 -4.23 18.82 18.55
CA ARG A 885 -4.80 20.07 18.00
C ARG A 885 -3.76 21.05 17.40
N LYS A 886 -2.62 21.25 18.07
CA LYS A 886 -1.52 22.11 17.59
C LYS A 886 -0.96 21.66 16.23
N TRP A 887 -0.82 20.36 16.01
CA TRP A 887 -0.37 19.82 14.72
C TRP A 887 -1.42 20.05 13.64
N ARG A 888 -2.71 19.81 13.94
CA ARG A 888 -3.79 20.05 12.96
C ARG A 888 -3.82 21.52 12.52
N GLN A 889 -3.74 22.45 13.48
CA GLN A 889 -3.67 23.89 13.21
C GLN A 889 -2.50 24.30 12.31
N SER A 890 -1.28 23.82 12.57
CA SER A 890 -0.11 24.11 11.73
C SER A 890 -0.05 23.31 10.42
N ASN A 891 -1.05 22.48 10.13
CA ASN A 891 -1.11 21.61 8.96
C ASN A 891 -2.43 21.72 8.19
N MET A 892 -3.20 22.80 8.36
CA MET A 892 -4.49 22.96 7.66
C MET A 892 -4.34 22.87 6.14
N ARG A 893 -3.27 23.41 5.54
CA ARG A 893 -2.97 23.25 4.10
C ARG A 893 -2.83 21.78 3.67
N VAL A 894 -2.11 20.98 4.46
CA VAL A 894 -1.92 19.53 4.25
C VAL A 894 -3.24 18.77 4.44
N ILE A 895 -4.03 19.13 5.45
CA ILE A 895 -5.33 18.51 5.74
C ILE A 895 -6.34 18.81 4.62
N THR A 896 -6.34 20.03 4.07
CA THR A 896 -7.09 20.37 2.86
C THR A 896 -6.62 19.53 1.67
N ALA A 897 -5.31 19.35 1.46
CA ALA A 897 -4.80 18.48 0.40
C ALA A 897 -5.21 17.01 0.57
N ILE A 898 -5.32 16.50 1.81
CA ILE A 898 -5.89 15.17 2.09
C ILE A 898 -7.35 15.12 1.65
N TYR A 899 -8.17 16.11 2.02
CA TYR A 899 -9.58 16.18 1.64
C TYR A 899 -9.80 16.26 0.11
N LEU A 900 -8.92 16.97 -0.61
CA LEU A 900 -9.02 17.12 -2.07
C LEU A 900 -8.53 15.89 -2.85
N HIS A 901 -7.42 15.26 -2.42
CA HIS A 901 -6.72 14.22 -3.22
C HIS A 901 -6.88 12.79 -2.68
N CYS A 902 -7.26 12.59 -1.42
CA CYS A 902 -7.54 11.27 -0.88
C CYS A 902 -9.06 11.02 -0.85
N ARG A 903 -9.48 9.81 -1.27
CA ARG A 903 -10.89 9.42 -1.23
C ARG A 903 -11.44 9.56 0.22
N PRO A 904 -12.56 10.28 0.43
CA PRO A 904 -13.22 10.31 1.72
C PRO A 904 -13.83 8.94 2.04
N GLU A 905 -13.70 8.52 3.28
CA GLU A 905 -14.31 7.32 3.87
C GLU A 905 -15.35 7.81 4.89
N LEU A 906 -16.46 7.09 5.07
CA LEU A 906 -17.63 7.63 5.79
C LEU A 906 -17.33 7.99 7.27
N LYS A 907 -16.30 7.34 7.85
CA LYS A 907 -15.81 7.56 9.22
C LYS A 907 -14.55 8.43 9.30
N ASP A 908 -14.39 9.41 8.40
CA ASP A 908 -13.31 10.43 8.44
C ASP A 908 -13.51 11.47 9.58
N GLU A 909 -13.68 10.99 10.81
CA GLU A 909 -14.09 11.76 12.00
C GLU A 909 -13.01 12.68 12.60
N TRP A 910 -11.87 12.87 11.93
CA TRP A 910 -10.77 13.72 12.41
C TRP A 910 -11.13 15.22 12.53
N LEU A 911 -12.31 15.61 12.04
CA LEU A 911 -12.99 16.89 12.27
C LEU A 911 -13.99 16.88 13.44
N ALA A 912 -14.58 15.73 13.78
CA ALA A 912 -15.71 15.62 14.71
C ALA A 912 -15.28 15.52 16.20
N GLY A 913 -14.08 15.00 16.46
CA GLY A 913 -13.54 14.89 17.82
C GLY A 913 -14.06 13.69 18.61
N SER A 914 -14.12 12.53 17.96
CA SER A 914 -14.42 11.24 18.59
C SER A 914 -13.37 10.79 19.62
N ASP A 915 -13.71 9.75 20.37
CA ASP A 915 -12.91 9.18 21.46
C ASP A 915 -11.70 8.41 20.92
N VAL A 916 -10.63 9.16 20.64
CA VAL A 916 -9.34 8.61 20.19
C VAL A 916 -8.63 7.84 21.32
N ASP A 917 -8.90 8.16 22.58
CA ASP A 917 -8.22 7.54 23.72
C ASP A 917 -8.62 6.05 23.84
N ALA A 918 -9.91 5.74 23.65
CA ALA A 918 -10.40 4.36 23.55
C ALA A 918 -9.80 3.58 22.36
N GLU A 919 -9.57 4.23 21.21
CA GLU A 919 -8.90 3.60 20.05
C GLU A 919 -7.41 3.34 20.33
N VAL A 920 -6.74 4.24 21.06
CA VAL A 920 -5.34 4.12 21.47
C VAL A 920 -5.13 2.96 22.44
N ASP A 921 -6.01 2.81 23.44
CA ASP A 921 -5.93 1.71 24.41
C ASP A 921 -6.20 0.34 23.73
N ALA A 922 -7.15 0.27 22.80
CA ALA A 922 -7.44 -0.94 22.03
C ALA A 922 -6.37 -1.27 20.96
N ALA A 923 -5.52 -0.31 20.57
CA ALA A 923 -4.63 -0.43 19.42
C ALA A 923 -3.64 -1.60 19.51
N LEU A 924 -2.98 -1.78 20.66
CA LEU A 924 -2.01 -2.86 20.87
C LEU A 924 -2.68 -4.24 21.00
N PRO A 925 -3.75 -4.43 21.80
CA PRO A 925 -4.54 -5.66 21.80
C PRO A 925 -5.01 -6.11 20.41
N LEU A 926 -5.44 -5.19 19.54
CA LEU A 926 -5.86 -5.51 18.17
C LEU A 926 -4.69 -5.96 17.28
N GLU A 927 -3.51 -5.36 17.43
CA GLU A 927 -2.30 -5.82 16.73
C GLU A 927 -1.81 -7.19 17.27
N GLN A 928 -2.03 -7.49 18.54
CA GLN A 928 -1.77 -8.81 19.13
C GLN A 928 -2.74 -9.87 18.61
N ALA A 929 -4.05 -9.63 18.65
CA ALA A 929 -5.07 -10.55 18.12
C ALA A 929 -4.86 -10.84 16.62
N LEU A 930 -4.41 -9.84 15.86
CA LEU A 930 -4.01 -10.02 14.45
C LEU A 930 -2.78 -10.92 14.29
N ARG A 931 -1.79 -10.86 15.20
CA ARG A 931 -0.64 -11.79 15.21
C ARG A 931 -1.05 -13.21 15.62
N SER A 932 -1.96 -13.37 16.59
CA SER A 932 -2.52 -14.68 16.95
C SER A 932 -3.21 -15.33 15.74
N LEU A 933 -4.07 -14.57 15.05
CA LEU A 933 -4.83 -15.07 13.91
C LEU A 933 -3.96 -15.38 12.67
N THR A 934 -2.92 -14.59 12.37
CA THR A 934 -1.96 -14.94 11.30
C THR A 934 -1.12 -16.16 11.66
N HIS A 935 -0.72 -16.32 12.92
CA HIS A 935 0.03 -17.49 13.38
C HIS A 935 -0.81 -18.78 13.32
N TRP A 936 -2.05 -18.73 13.83
CA TRP A 936 -2.99 -19.86 13.83
C TRP A 936 -3.37 -20.32 12.41
N LEU A 937 -3.65 -19.40 11.47
CA LEU A 937 -3.87 -19.77 10.06
C LEU A 937 -2.69 -20.56 9.52
N ASN A 938 -1.47 -20.09 9.77
CA ASN A 938 -0.26 -20.71 9.22
C ASN A 938 -0.03 -22.10 9.82
N LEU A 939 -0.27 -22.27 11.13
CA LEU A 939 -0.24 -23.56 11.82
C LEU A 939 -1.26 -24.55 11.25
N ARG A 940 -2.52 -24.13 11.10
CA ARG A 940 -3.61 -24.98 10.61
C ARG A 940 -3.43 -25.36 9.14
N ARG A 941 -2.99 -24.42 8.29
CA ARG A 941 -3.01 -24.54 6.83
C ARG A 941 -1.68 -24.99 6.18
N TYR A 942 -0.55 -24.90 6.89
CA TYR A 942 0.74 -25.42 6.44
C TYR A 942 1.53 -26.12 7.58
N PRO A 943 0.91 -27.09 8.30
CA PRO A 943 1.53 -27.72 9.45
C PRO A 943 2.90 -28.36 9.11
N ASP A 944 3.05 -28.88 7.88
CA ASP A 944 4.27 -29.48 7.34
C ASP A 944 5.45 -28.51 7.22
N LYS A 945 5.18 -27.20 7.11
CA LYS A 945 6.19 -26.14 6.96
C LYS A 945 6.58 -25.49 8.30
N ILE A 946 5.99 -25.93 9.41
CA ILE A 946 6.23 -25.41 10.76
C ILE A 946 6.90 -26.50 11.61
N ALA A 947 7.79 -26.05 12.51
CA ALA A 947 8.60 -26.91 13.37
C ALA A 947 7.75 -27.92 14.16
N PRO A 948 8.17 -29.19 14.28
CA PRO A 948 7.40 -30.23 14.96
C PRO A 948 6.99 -29.86 16.39
N ASP A 949 7.88 -29.21 17.14
CA ASP A 949 7.66 -28.87 18.55
C ASP A 949 6.52 -27.86 18.73
N ILE A 950 6.41 -26.87 17.82
CA ILE A 950 5.31 -25.89 17.81
C ILE A 950 3.99 -26.58 17.43
N ARG A 951 4.05 -27.56 16.50
CA ARG A 951 2.89 -28.37 16.11
C ARG A 951 2.43 -29.32 17.22
N ALA A 952 3.35 -29.78 18.08
CA ALA A 952 3.02 -30.55 19.27
C ALA A 952 2.33 -29.67 20.32
N ALA A 953 2.95 -28.54 20.69
CA ALA A 953 2.38 -27.59 21.65
C ALA A 953 0.96 -27.13 21.25
N MET A 954 0.72 -26.83 19.97
CA MET A 954 -0.63 -26.48 19.48
C MET A 954 -1.66 -27.59 19.69
N ARG A 955 -1.26 -28.87 19.64
CA ARG A 955 -2.16 -30.01 19.93
C ARG A 955 -2.38 -30.17 21.44
N ASP A 956 -1.33 -30.00 22.23
CA ASP A 956 -1.41 -30.06 23.69
C ASP A 956 -2.30 -28.94 24.28
N GLU A 957 -2.40 -27.82 23.57
CA GLU A 957 -3.37 -26.72 23.76
C GLU A 957 -4.78 -27.05 23.21
N GLN A 958 -4.90 -27.59 21.99
CA GLN A 958 -6.19 -28.00 21.40
C GLN A 958 -6.96 -28.95 22.31
N ASP A 959 -6.30 -30.04 22.72
CA ASP A 959 -6.93 -31.10 23.50
C ASP A 959 -7.04 -30.73 24.99
N PHE A 960 -6.74 -29.49 25.41
CA PHE A 960 -6.80 -29.10 26.83
C PHE A 960 -8.19 -29.35 27.44
N PHE A 961 -9.25 -28.80 26.84
CA PHE A 961 -10.60 -28.96 27.39
C PHE A 961 -11.11 -30.39 27.27
N SER A 962 -10.84 -31.08 26.16
CA SER A 962 -11.19 -32.50 25.97
C SER A 962 -10.51 -33.38 27.02
N ARG A 963 -9.21 -33.18 27.27
CA ARG A 963 -8.41 -33.90 28.26
C ARG A 963 -8.81 -33.61 29.70
N GLU A 964 -9.19 -32.37 30.04
CA GLU A 964 -9.75 -32.07 31.37
C GLU A 964 -11.19 -32.60 31.51
N LEU A 965 -11.99 -32.71 30.43
CA LEU A 965 -13.25 -33.45 30.45
C LEU A 965 -13.02 -34.95 30.64
N GLU A 966 -12.13 -35.59 29.89
CA GLU A 966 -11.79 -37.02 30.07
C GLU A 966 -11.31 -37.32 31.49
N LYS A 967 -10.46 -36.47 32.08
CA LYS A 967 -10.05 -36.55 33.49
C LYS A 967 -11.24 -36.40 34.45
N LEU A 968 -12.19 -35.52 34.16
CA LEU A 968 -13.41 -35.37 34.95
C LEU A 968 -14.27 -36.62 34.83
N GLU A 969 -14.53 -37.15 33.63
CA GLU A 969 -15.32 -38.36 33.42
C GLU A 969 -14.69 -39.60 34.06
N LEU A 970 -13.35 -39.73 33.99
CA LEU A 970 -12.61 -40.76 34.74
C LEU A 970 -12.86 -40.63 36.25
N ASN A 971 -12.81 -39.42 36.82
CA ASN A 971 -13.15 -39.17 38.22
C ASN A 971 -14.64 -39.43 38.55
N TRP A 972 -15.57 -39.26 37.60
CA TRP A 972 -16.98 -39.65 37.78
C TRP A 972 -17.14 -41.18 37.79
N THR A 973 -16.33 -41.94 37.04
CA THR A 973 -16.37 -43.41 37.06
C THR A 973 -15.71 -44.04 38.29
N ASP A 974 -14.74 -43.37 38.91
CA ASP A 974 -14.07 -43.87 40.13
C ASP A 974 -14.75 -43.41 41.44
N GLY A 975 -15.86 -42.66 41.34
CA GLY A 975 -16.73 -42.27 42.47
C GLY A 975 -17.49 -43.42 43.15
N GLY A 976 -16.99 -44.65 43.04
CA GLY A 976 -17.61 -45.90 43.51
C GLY A 976 -17.39 -46.25 44.99
N GLY A 977 -16.53 -45.49 45.69
CA GLY A 977 -16.50 -45.39 47.15
C GLY A 977 -15.38 -46.12 47.90
N ASP A 978 -14.66 -45.37 48.73
CA ASP A 978 -14.36 -45.72 50.13
C ASP A 978 -14.20 -44.42 50.97
N ASP A 979 -14.45 -44.47 52.28
CA ASP A 979 -14.43 -43.31 53.19
C ASP A 979 -13.00 -43.06 53.75
N GLY A 980 -12.19 -42.26 53.03
CA GLY A 980 -10.78 -42.00 53.35
C GLY A 980 -10.48 -40.55 53.72
N MET A 981 -10.58 -40.18 55.01
CA MET A 981 -10.42 -38.78 55.46
C MET A 981 -8.96 -38.43 55.83
N SER A 982 -8.29 -37.58 55.03
CA SER A 982 -6.96 -37.02 55.37
C SER A 982 -6.77 -35.57 54.90
N GLU A 983 -5.87 -34.86 55.59
CA GLU A 983 -5.71 -33.40 55.66
C GLU A 983 -5.29 -32.69 54.35
N LEU A 984 -5.63 -31.40 54.27
CA LEU A 984 -5.19 -30.46 53.22
C LEU A 984 -3.82 -29.84 53.55
N GLU A 985 -2.85 -29.95 52.64
CA GLU A 985 -1.72 -29.01 52.55
C GLU A 985 -1.83 -28.15 51.27
N PRO A 986 -1.56 -26.83 51.33
CA PRO A 986 -1.59 -25.95 50.16
C PRO A 986 -0.22 -25.92 49.45
N GLY A 987 -0.14 -26.54 48.26
CA GLY A 987 1.10 -26.65 47.48
C GLY A 987 0.96 -26.21 46.02
N GLU A 988 1.77 -25.20 45.66
CA GLU A 988 2.16 -24.75 44.31
C GLU A 988 1.09 -24.22 43.33
N VAL A 989 1.42 -23.07 42.72
CA VAL A 989 0.65 -22.37 41.68
C VAL A 989 1.35 -22.60 40.34
N TRP A 990 0.57 -22.91 39.30
CA TRP A 990 0.87 -22.60 37.90
C TRP A 990 -0.40 -22.06 37.23
#